data_AF-A0A1H0VW37-F1
#
_entry.id   AF-A0A1H0VW37-F1
#
_cell.length_a   1.000
_cell.length_b   1.000
_cell.length_c   1.000
_cell.angle_alpha   90.00
_cell.angle_beta   90.00
_cell.angle_gamma   90.00
#
_symmetry.space_group_name_H-M   'P 1'
#
loop_
_entity.id
_entity.type
_entity.pdbx_description
1 polymer ?
#
loop_
_entity_poly.entity_id
_entity_poly.type
_entity_poly.pdbx_seq_one_letter_code
_entity_poly.pdbx_strand_id
1 'polypeptide(L)'
;MLPPDVSPVIGSTVAGCADLPAARIAAETFRRHHPGATFVTLLVDGPRADGVIVPADIGIGADELAVLATGHTAREACVALRPRLMEWLLGKHDSPVLYLDPWVRVYAPLVPHLGDAALALVPKVLRPLPADGLRPDADALRAAGVYDEGFVVVAHGAEHFLHAWAEASTADPDSAGAFLDGAPALVDHRVLRDPGLGLSRWNAAQRPLALAADGSVTSGGAPLRSVNFAGFDPTRPWLLSADIADHQRVLLSEHPLLNRVCAEYASELGEAPEPTVRFGTLADGTAFPPSLRSAYRRARAGRDKPPAAGTDPAGFLRWACAPDPELPRWAVALWRDDEEPRERFADPFGADAVAFRDWCATDAVLTGRLHPRAVPGQSEVALVDQIGVSVLGDGPLADRVRLAAGASGLPTSDQPVYPVVLACEGTSGIPRQRHVIVVRDEFGPVPPRADERWLAWPAAASAPDGVATHTVPLPAVDPGARDDGAREEARAKLGLDAAPVFVALADHADDLIAAFAAAFRDRDDVRLLLLVPESRARTETIERLRSSAAGNGRVRLVTEAFDRAVDAADWAISLHEPGCADTAKVNAWLTETSLRGVPLITIAGGVGADLLGADGCVALPTDEFAADTMIAGAIRDLADDHATADKVGSAARTSVLDNLALAVTGAAVRRRIELAYRSWRAGRAVAGAADDDPLRALRAARHALLRRPDADVGHRIPMAPQLRRAVLRVLNHYDQHLTSVLNSLIDGVERTAAELVERQEKLATAGAGHDIDLLRADLDLMVERGAHLSKQVSANGEEVVRLRGEVSRGTRAVKELSTQVRETPPPTADPEHLRALTEMLAAGQARIDALETKLNERLGERDSKVAMSTWSSDQALRATDALRRVVVRQHERVIPAELADVPTSLVLCDAGLLRLPAHDAVMSPVLSSNGVWEPDIAELIDSLIEPDSVFLDIGAYVGYHAIRVLGRLGTSGTVAVVEPAGEAVKLLRHNVSENVSGAVAERLVVLEGAAWDSQSPLVGTPAAGGGLAIGPQDPQKVITTTSGEYPIAGVRLDRELDGLEATREQRLSVVKVDVPGRGHRALGGLVRRLRKDRPHVVVAMDGALTREYGDDPGVVLREFRTWGYELVRLGEERAVKVEDVVDEVLTGQVRTLWLRPSTSR
;
A
#
# COMPACT_ATOMS: atom_id res chain seq x y z
N MET A 1 -31.29 -55.07 -15.71
CA MET A 1 -31.40 -55.11 -17.19
C MET A 1 -31.55 -53.67 -17.65
N LEU A 2 -30.58 -53.15 -18.40
CA LEU A 2 -30.69 -51.82 -19.03
C LEU A 2 -31.87 -51.83 -20.02
N PRO A 3 -32.66 -50.74 -20.13
CA PRO A 3 -33.59 -50.60 -21.24
C PRO A 3 -32.81 -50.67 -22.56
N PRO A 4 -33.33 -51.37 -23.59
CA PRO A 4 -32.58 -51.76 -24.79
C PRO A 4 -32.19 -50.63 -25.77
N ASP A 5 -32.30 -49.35 -25.40
CA ASP A 5 -32.20 -48.20 -26.32
C ASP A 5 -31.12 -47.15 -25.95
N VAL A 6 -30.27 -47.39 -24.95
CA VAL A 6 -29.21 -46.42 -24.62
C VAL A 6 -28.00 -46.68 -25.52
N SER A 7 -27.93 -45.96 -26.64
CA SER A 7 -26.74 -45.91 -27.50
C SER A 7 -25.51 -45.54 -26.67
N PRO A 8 -24.33 -46.14 -26.91
CA PRO A 8 -23.11 -45.79 -26.20
C PRO A 8 -22.77 -44.32 -26.46
N VAL A 9 -22.78 -43.50 -25.41
CA VAL A 9 -22.48 -42.05 -25.43
C VAL A 9 -21.19 -41.78 -24.67
N ILE A 10 -20.39 -40.83 -25.15
CA ILE A 10 -19.16 -40.40 -24.51
C ILE A 10 -19.45 -39.09 -23.77
N GLY A 11 -19.27 -39.07 -22.46
CA GLY A 11 -19.33 -37.85 -21.68
C GLY A 11 -18.03 -37.05 -21.78
N SER A 12 -18.12 -35.73 -21.72
CA SER A 12 -16.96 -34.85 -21.79
C SER A 12 -17.16 -33.56 -20.99
N THR A 13 -16.06 -32.98 -20.53
CA THR A 13 -16.05 -31.65 -19.89
C THR A 13 -14.70 -30.96 -20.10
N VAL A 14 -14.69 -29.62 -20.02
CA VAL A 14 -13.46 -28.80 -20.02
C VAL A 14 -13.44 -28.00 -18.73
N ALA A 15 -12.34 -28.07 -17.99
CA ALA A 15 -12.19 -27.44 -16.68
C ALA A 15 -10.83 -26.78 -16.52
N GLY A 16 -10.77 -25.74 -15.67
CA GLY A 16 -9.51 -25.30 -15.06
C GLY A 16 -9.24 -26.06 -13.76
N CYS A 17 -8.08 -25.86 -13.15
CA CYS A 17 -7.68 -26.48 -11.88
C CYS A 17 -8.69 -26.15 -10.77
N ALA A 18 -9.16 -24.90 -10.72
CA ALA A 18 -10.18 -24.45 -9.77
C ALA A 18 -11.50 -25.25 -9.88
N ASP A 19 -11.88 -25.66 -11.10
CA ASP A 19 -13.14 -26.36 -11.38
C ASP A 19 -12.98 -27.90 -11.38
N LEU A 20 -11.76 -28.42 -11.21
CA LEU A 20 -11.50 -29.85 -11.28
C LEU A 20 -12.28 -30.68 -10.23
N PRO A 21 -12.47 -30.23 -8.97
CA PRO A 21 -13.31 -30.94 -8.01
C PRO A 21 -14.75 -31.11 -8.50
N ALA A 22 -15.33 -30.05 -9.06
CA ALA A 22 -16.67 -30.09 -9.66
C ALA A 22 -16.70 -31.07 -10.86
N ALA A 23 -15.73 -30.96 -11.77
CA ALA A 23 -15.62 -31.84 -12.95
C ALA A 23 -15.55 -33.33 -12.57
N ARG A 24 -14.91 -33.67 -11.43
CA ARG A 24 -14.87 -35.04 -10.91
C ARG A 24 -16.25 -35.52 -10.47
N ILE A 25 -17.03 -34.69 -9.80
CA ILE A 25 -18.43 -35.00 -9.42
C ILE A 25 -19.28 -35.21 -10.68
N ALA A 26 -19.16 -34.34 -11.68
CA ALA A 26 -19.84 -34.48 -12.96
C ALA A 26 -19.51 -35.82 -13.64
N ALA A 27 -18.22 -36.17 -13.73
CA ALA A 27 -17.76 -37.42 -14.31
C ALA A 27 -18.23 -38.66 -13.53
N GLU A 28 -18.17 -38.62 -12.19
CA GLU A 28 -18.58 -39.73 -11.34
C GLU A 28 -20.10 -39.97 -11.41
N THR A 29 -20.88 -38.90 -11.23
CA THR A 29 -22.34 -39.01 -11.27
C THR A 29 -22.84 -39.39 -12.66
N PHE A 30 -22.20 -38.90 -13.73
CA PHE A 30 -22.49 -39.36 -15.08
C PHE A 30 -22.26 -40.87 -15.24
N ARG A 31 -21.08 -41.39 -14.84
CA ARG A 31 -20.76 -42.83 -14.95
C ARG A 31 -21.68 -43.71 -14.10
N ARG A 32 -22.12 -43.21 -12.94
CA ARG A 32 -23.09 -43.89 -12.07
C ARG A 32 -24.42 -44.15 -12.79
N HIS A 33 -24.86 -43.20 -13.61
CA HIS A 33 -26.12 -43.29 -14.36
C HIS A 33 -25.98 -43.83 -15.78
N HIS A 34 -24.76 -44.00 -16.29
CA HIS A 34 -24.45 -44.57 -17.61
C HIS A 34 -23.36 -45.65 -17.50
N PRO A 35 -23.66 -46.83 -16.95
CA PRO A 35 -22.67 -47.89 -16.76
C PRO A 35 -22.03 -48.32 -18.10
N GLY A 36 -20.70 -48.32 -18.15
CA GLY A 36 -19.93 -48.66 -19.36
C GLY A 36 -19.63 -47.48 -20.30
N ALA A 37 -20.17 -46.28 -20.02
CA ALA A 37 -19.83 -45.07 -20.77
C ALA A 37 -18.45 -44.52 -20.36
N THR A 38 -17.75 -43.91 -21.32
CA THR A 38 -16.49 -43.20 -21.07
C THR A 38 -16.78 -41.73 -20.74
N PHE A 39 -15.96 -41.12 -19.88
CA PHE A 39 -16.02 -39.69 -19.59
C PHE A 39 -14.62 -39.07 -19.69
N VAL A 40 -14.47 -38.01 -20.48
CA VAL A 40 -13.18 -37.37 -20.76
C VAL A 40 -13.16 -35.94 -20.20
N THR A 41 -12.20 -35.63 -19.34
CA THR A 41 -12.00 -34.27 -18.82
C THR A 41 -10.76 -33.65 -19.46
N LEU A 42 -10.91 -32.49 -20.11
CA LEU A 42 -9.79 -31.65 -20.56
C LEU A 42 -9.47 -30.60 -19.49
N LEU A 43 -8.26 -30.65 -18.94
CA LEU A 43 -7.77 -29.71 -17.94
C LEU A 43 -6.84 -28.66 -18.59
N VAL A 44 -7.26 -27.40 -18.62
CA VAL A 44 -6.62 -26.37 -19.48
C VAL A 44 -5.34 -25.77 -18.89
N ASP A 45 -5.21 -25.77 -17.56
CA ASP A 45 -4.17 -25.08 -16.81
C ASP A 45 -3.47 -26.00 -15.79
N GLY A 46 -3.62 -27.32 -15.90
CA GLY A 46 -3.11 -28.28 -14.94
C GLY A 46 -2.32 -29.45 -15.54
N PRO A 47 -1.70 -30.29 -14.69
CA PRO A 47 -0.92 -31.42 -15.14
C PRO A 47 -1.81 -32.57 -15.62
N ARG A 48 -1.25 -33.40 -16.51
CA ARG A 48 -1.88 -34.64 -16.96
C ARG A 48 -2.09 -35.61 -15.80
N ALA A 49 -3.24 -36.29 -15.76
CA ALA A 49 -3.58 -37.31 -14.77
C ALA A 49 -4.45 -38.43 -15.37
N ASP A 50 -4.73 -39.49 -14.62
CA ASP A 50 -5.57 -40.58 -15.10
C ASP A 50 -7.02 -40.12 -15.36
N GLY A 51 -7.51 -40.34 -16.58
CA GLY A 51 -8.83 -39.87 -17.02
C GLY A 51 -8.92 -38.37 -17.32
N VAL A 52 -7.79 -37.64 -17.25
CA VAL A 52 -7.69 -36.20 -17.52
C VAL A 52 -6.64 -35.95 -18.59
N ILE A 53 -7.05 -35.31 -19.69
CA ILE A 53 -6.18 -34.91 -20.80
C ILE A 53 -5.82 -33.42 -20.71
N VAL A 54 -4.78 -33.01 -21.42
CA VAL A 54 -4.30 -31.62 -21.47
C VAL A 54 -4.40 -31.05 -22.91
N PRO A 55 -4.33 -29.72 -23.13
CA PRO A 55 -4.47 -29.13 -24.46
C PRO A 55 -3.55 -29.73 -25.53
N ALA A 56 -2.34 -30.16 -25.16
CA ALA A 56 -1.41 -30.83 -26.07
C ALA A 56 -1.96 -32.15 -26.64
N ASP A 57 -2.81 -32.88 -25.91
CA ASP A 57 -3.40 -34.16 -26.36
C ASP A 57 -4.43 -33.96 -27.49
N ILE A 58 -5.02 -32.75 -27.58
CA ILE A 58 -5.95 -32.36 -28.65
C ILE A 58 -5.28 -31.50 -29.73
N GLY A 59 -3.95 -31.38 -29.71
CA GLY A 59 -3.16 -30.70 -30.73
C GLY A 59 -2.83 -29.22 -30.45
N ILE A 60 -3.16 -28.69 -29.28
CA ILE A 60 -2.85 -27.30 -28.89
C ILE A 60 -1.46 -27.23 -28.27
N GLY A 61 -0.50 -26.67 -29.02
CA GLY A 61 0.89 -26.53 -28.60
C GLY A 61 1.11 -25.43 -27.55
N ALA A 62 2.32 -25.36 -26.98
CA ALA A 62 2.67 -24.38 -25.95
C ALA A 62 2.52 -22.92 -26.41
N ASP A 63 2.88 -22.62 -27.66
CA ASP A 63 2.76 -21.26 -28.23
C ASP A 63 1.29 -20.84 -28.39
N GLU A 64 0.44 -21.76 -28.85
CA GLU A 64 -1.00 -21.51 -28.99
C GLU A 64 -1.67 -21.35 -27.62
N LEU A 65 -1.28 -22.19 -26.66
CA LEU A 65 -1.72 -22.07 -25.27
C LEU A 65 -1.27 -20.75 -24.64
N ALA A 66 -0.04 -20.27 -24.92
CA ALA A 66 0.42 -18.97 -24.44
C ALA A 66 -0.37 -17.80 -25.05
N VAL A 67 -0.77 -17.91 -26.32
CA VAL A 67 -1.67 -16.94 -26.98
C VAL A 67 -3.04 -16.93 -26.31
N LEU A 68 -3.62 -18.12 -26.05
CA LEU A 68 -4.86 -18.23 -25.30
C LEU A 68 -4.71 -17.63 -23.90
N ALA A 69 -3.64 -17.97 -23.16
CA ALA A 69 -3.38 -17.48 -21.81
C ALA A 69 -3.18 -15.95 -21.72
N THR A 70 -2.66 -15.32 -22.78
CA THR A 70 -2.54 -13.86 -22.84
C THR A 70 -3.89 -13.20 -23.10
N GLY A 71 -4.70 -13.79 -23.98
CA GLY A 71 -5.96 -13.23 -24.44
C GLY A 71 -7.21 -13.67 -23.67
N HIS A 72 -7.12 -14.62 -22.75
CA HIS A 72 -8.26 -15.24 -22.08
C HIS A 72 -8.02 -15.45 -20.59
N THR A 73 -9.09 -15.51 -19.82
CA THR A 73 -9.08 -16.17 -18.49
C THR A 73 -9.06 -17.70 -18.66
N ALA A 74 -8.76 -18.45 -17.59
CA ALA A 74 -8.83 -19.92 -17.64
C ALA A 74 -10.24 -20.40 -18.05
N ARG A 75 -11.28 -19.75 -17.52
CA ARG A 75 -12.69 -20.06 -17.85
C ARG A 75 -13.04 -19.71 -19.29
N GLU A 76 -12.61 -18.56 -19.79
CA GLU A 76 -12.77 -18.18 -21.21
C GLU A 76 -12.02 -19.17 -22.14
N ALA A 77 -10.85 -19.67 -21.73
CA ALA A 77 -10.13 -20.70 -22.48
C ALA A 77 -10.88 -22.04 -22.47
N CYS A 78 -11.53 -22.42 -21.37
CA CYS A 78 -12.42 -23.58 -21.35
C CYS A 78 -13.58 -23.44 -22.35
N VAL A 79 -14.16 -22.24 -22.45
CA VAL A 79 -15.22 -21.93 -23.44
C VAL A 79 -14.69 -22.08 -24.87
N ALA A 80 -13.50 -21.56 -25.16
CA ALA A 80 -12.87 -21.69 -26.48
C ALA A 80 -12.51 -23.15 -26.85
N LEU A 81 -12.06 -23.95 -25.88
CA LEU A 81 -11.60 -25.32 -26.09
C LEU A 81 -12.72 -26.37 -26.05
N ARG A 82 -13.89 -26.05 -25.51
CA ARG A 82 -15.07 -26.92 -25.46
C ARG A 82 -15.47 -27.51 -26.82
N PRO A 83 -15.78 -26.70 -27.85
CA PRO A 83 -16.12 -27.23 -29.16
C PRO A 83 -14.98 -28.03 -29.80
N ARG A 84 -13.72 -27.65 -29.55
CA ARG A 84 -12.52 -28.39 -30.02
C ARG A 84 -12.41 -29.77 -29.40
N LEU A 85 -12.69 -29.90 -28.11
CA LEU A 85 -12.72 -31.20 -27.43
C LEU A 85 -13.79 -32.10 -28.04
N MET A 86 -14.99 -31.56 -28.26
CA MET A 86 -16.11 -32.31 -28.85
C MET A 86 -15.78 -32.76 -30.29
N GLU A 87 -15.21 -31.87 -31.10
CA GLU A 87 -14.75 -32.17 -32.47
C GLU A 87 -13.68 -33.27 -32.48
N TRP A 88 -12.69 -33.18 -31.59
CA TRP A 88 -11.64 -34.18 -31.44
C TRP A 88 -12.17 -35.55 -31.00
N LEU A 89 -13.16 -35.57 -30.08
CA LEU A 89 -13.78 -36.81 -29.62
C LEU A 89 -14.61 -37.49 -30.72
N LEU A 90 -15.37 -36.73 -31.51
CA LEU A 90 -16.07 -37.26 -32.69
C LEU A 90 -15.10 -37.88 -33.69
N GLY A 91 -13.96 -37.23 -33.95
CA GLY A 91 -12.93 -37.77 -34.83
C GLY A 91 -12.26 -39.07 -34.34
N LYS A 92 -12.42 -39.42 -33.05
CA LYS A 92 -11.85 -40.64 -32.44
C LYS A 92 -12.86 -41.76 -32.21
N HIS A 93 -14.15 -41.45 -32.21
CA HIS A 93 -15.19 -42.37 -31.76
C HIS A 93 -16.47 -42.22 -32.58
N ASP A 94 -17.07 -43.34 -32.99
CA ASP A 94 -18.34 -43.37 -33.74
C ASP A 94 -19.58 -43.02 -32.87
N SER A 95 -19.39 -42.90 -31.56
CA SER A 95 -20.44 -42.61 -30.57
C SER A 95 -20.75 -41.11 -30.47
N PRO A 96 -22.01 -40.73 -30.20
CA PRO A 96 -22.35 -39.36 -29.83
C PRO A 96 -21.56 -38.88 -28.60
N VAL A 97 -21.23 -37.59 -28.58
CA VAL A 97 -20.51 -36.93 -27.49
C VAL A 97 -21.48 -36.01 -26.74
N LEU A 98 -21.62 -36.23 -25.43
CA LEU A 98 -22.32 -35.34 -24.51
C LEU A 98 -21.29 -34.48 -23.79
N TYR A 99 -21.44 -33.17 -23.90
CA TYR A 99 -20.72 -32.21 -23.09
C TYR A 99 -21.55 -31.79 -21.86
N LEU A 100 -20.92 -31.84 -20.69
CA LEU A 100 -21.45 -31.31 -19.43
C LEU A 100 -20.45 -30.31 -18.86
N ASP A 101 -20.92 -29.16 -18.39
CA ASP A 101 -20.07 -28.23 -17.64
C ASP A 101 -19.55 -28.87 -16.33
N PRO A 102 -18.40 -28.41 -15.80
CA PRO A 102 -17.77 -28.98 -14.61
C PRO A 102 -18.71 -29.07 -13.40
N TRP A 103 -19.56 -28.06 -13.19
CA TRP A 103 -20.47 -27.93 -12.06
C TRP A 103 -21.86 -28.56 -12.31
N VAL A 104 -21.97 -29.50 -13.25
CA VAL A 104 -23.20 -30.26 -13.47
C VAL A 104 -23.19 -31.56 -12.66
N ARG A 105 -24.22 -31.76 -11.83
CA ARG A 105 -24.45 -33.04 -11.13
C ARG A 105 -25.59 -33.82 -11.78
N VAL A 106 -25.36 -35.10 -12.05
CA VAL A 106 -26.34 -36.00 -12.67
C VAL A 106 -27.08 -36.82 -11.61
N TYR A 107 -28.41 -36.82 -11.65
CA TYR A 107 -29.30 -37.49 -10.69
C TYR A 107 -30.06 -38.68 -11.29
N ALA A 108 -30.18 -38.72 -12.63
CA ALA A 108 -30.83 -39.81 -13.36
C ALA A 108 -30.25 -39.93 -14.78
N PRO A 109 -30.48 -41.04 -15.50
CA PRO A 109 -29.99 -41.21 -16.87
C PRO A 109 -30.38 -40.04 -17.78
N LEU A 110 -29.40 -39.53 -18.52
CA LEU A 110 -29.57 -38.43 -19.46
C LEU A 110 -29.83 -39.08 -20.82
N VAL A 111 -31.09 -39.10 -21.28
CA VAL A 111 -31.48 -39.80 -22.51
C VAL A 111 -31.09 -38.96 -23.73
N PRO A 112 -29.93 -39.19 -24.39
CA PRO A 112 -29.43 -38.31 -25.43
C PRO A 112 -29.92 -38.83 -26.79
N HIS A 113 -31.24 -38.97 -26.95
CA HIS A 113 -31.80 -39.46 -28.20
C HIS A 113 -31.78 -38.34 -29.25
N LEU A 114 -30.75 -38.36 -30.10
CA LEU A 114 -30.61 -37.45 -31.21
C LEU A 114 -31.58 -37.76 -32.36
N GLY A 115 -31.93 -39.04 -32.58
CA GLY A 115 -32.65 -39.44 -33.79
C GLY A 115 -31.74 -39.24 -35.01
N ASP A 116 -32.26 -38.60 -36.06
CA ASP A 116 -31.49 -38.23 -37.26
C ASP A 116 -30.74 -36.88 -37.11
N ALA A 117 -30.90 -36.17 -35.98
CA ALA A 117 -30.26 -34.87 -35.76
C ALA A 117 -28.78 -35.03 -35.38
N ALA A 118 -27.94 -34.08 -35.80
CA ALA A 118 -26.52 -34.06 -35.45
C ALA A 118 -26.24 -33.30 -34.13
N LEU A 119 -27.19 -32.49 -33.64
CA LEU A 119 -27.07 -31.67 -32.43
C LEU A 119 -28.30 -31.79 -31.52
N ALA A 120 -28.12 -31.86 -30.19
CA ALA A 120 -29.21 -31.65 -29.23
C ALA A 120 -28.87 -30.53 -28.24
N LEU A 121 -29.87 -29.68 -27.98
CA LEU A 121 -29.77 -28.49 -27.15
C LEU A 121 -30.81 -28.51 -26.02
N VAL A 122 -30.44 -28.00 -24.84
CA VAL A 122 -31.34 -27.82 -23.70
C VAL A 122 -31.60 -26.32 -23.50
N PRO A 123 -32.85 -25.83 -23.45
CA PRO A 123 -33.13 -24.43 -23.19
C PRO A 123 -32.96 -24.09 -21.70
N LYS A 124 -32.32 -22.95 -21.39
CA LYS A 124 -32.12 -22.48 -20.00
C LYS A 124 -33.46 -22.23 -19.29
N VAL A 125 -34.47 -21.74 -20.01
CA VAL A 125 -35.83 -21.53 -19.51
C VAL A 125 -36.87 -22.10 -20.47
N LEU A 126 -38.00 -22.58 -19.94
CA LEU A 126 -39.14 -23.04 -20.76
C LEU A 126 -40.23 -21.96 -20.90
N ARG A 127 -40.16 -20.91 -20.08
CA ARG A 127 -41.06 -19.76 -20.07
C ARG A 127 -40.21 -18.49 -19.88
N PRO A 128 -40.62 -17.34 -20.45
CA PRO A 128 -39.90 -16.07 -20.27
C PRO A 128 -39.70 -15.71 -18.79
N LEU A 129 -38.60 -15.01 -18.48
CA LEU A 129 -38.36 -14.47 -17.13
C LEU A 129 -39.28 -13.25 -16.87
N PRO A 130 -39.86 -13.11 -15.66
CA PRO A 130 -40.66 -11.94 -15.30
C PRO A 130 -39.85 -10.64 -15.24
N ALA A 131 -40.51 -9.50 -15.51
CA ALA A 131 -39.94 -8.16 -15.36
C ALA A 131 -40.23 -7.58 -13.95
N ASP A 132 -39.64 -8.20 -12.93
CA ASP A 132 -39.92 -7.94 -11.51
C ASP A 132 -38.73 -7.30 -10.74
N GLY A 133 -37.67 -6.90 -11.46
CA GLY A 133 -36.45 -6.34 -10.87
C GLY A 133 -35.54 -7.38 -10.20
N LEU A 134 -35.90 -8.67 -10.24
CA LEU A 134 -35.07 -9.75 -9.67
C LEU A 134 -34.06 -10.28 -10.70
N ARG A 135 -32.90 -10.72 -10.21
CA ARG A 135 -31.80 -11.26 -11.01
C ARG A 135 -31.71 -12.79 -10.88
N PRO A 136 -31.45 -13.54 -11.97
CA PRO A 136 -31.23 -13.04 -13.33
C PRO A 136 -32.55 -12.63 -14.01
N ASP A 137 -32.46 -11.68 -14.95
CA ASP A 137 -33.58 -11.13 -15.72
C ASP A 137 -33.49 -11.49 -17.21
N ALA A 138 -34.44 -11.00 -18.01
CA ALA A 138 -34.52 -11.29 -19.44
C ALA A 138 -33.31 -10.76 -20.23
N ASP A 139 -32.72 -9.64 -19.82
CA ASP A 139 -31.56 -9.06 -20.50
C ASP A 139 -30.30 -9.90 -20.23
N ALA A 140 -30.10 -10.31 -18.97
CA ALA A 140 -29.05 -11.26 -18.62
C ALA A 140 -29.19 -12.60 -19.39
N LEU A 141 -30.43 -13.09 -19.57
CA LEU A 141 -30.68 -14.31 -20.33
C LEU A 141 -30.30 -14.16 -21.81
N ARG A 142 -30.62 -13.02 -22.45
CA ARG A 142 -30.22 -12.76 -23.85
C ARG A 142 -28.70 -12.67 -24.00
N ALA A 143 -28.02 -12.05 -23.04
CA ALA A 143 -26.56 -11.97 -23.06
C ALA A 143 -25.91 -13.35 -22.88
N ALA A 144 -26.46 -14.20 -22.02
CA ALA A 144 -25.95 -15.54 -21.75
C ALA A 144 -26.28 -16.57 -22.84
N GLY A 145 -27.25 -16.31 -23.72
CA GLY A 145 -27.81 -17.27 -24.68
C GLY A 145 -29.01 -18.04 -24.13
N VAL A 146 -29.96 -18.41 -24.99
CA VAL A 146 -31.21 -19.09 -24.58
C VAL A 146 -31.04 -20.61 -24.40
N TYR A 147 -30.05 -21.21 -25.06
CA TYR A 147 -29.66 -22.61 -24.86
C TYR A 147 -28.54 -22.74 -23.83
N ASP A 148 -28.53 -23.84 -23.08
CA ASP A 148 -27.51 -24.15 -22.09
C ASP A 148 -26.28 -24.74 -22.75
N GLU A 149 -25.24 -23.92 -22.92
CA GLU A 149 -23.92 -24.31 -23.40
C GLU A 149 -23.26 -25.39 -22.52
N GLY A 150 -23.68 -25.50 -21.26
CA GLY A 150 -23.23 -26.52 -20.31
C GLY A 150 -23.88 -27.88 -20.50
N PHE A 151 -24.80 -28.03 -21.46
CA PHE A 151 -25.42 -29.29 -21.81
C PHE A 151 -25.67 -29.37 -23.32
N VAL A 152 -24.73 -29.97 -24.05
CA VAL A 152 -24.79 -30.11 -25.51
C VAL A 152 -24.49 -31.54 -25.91
N VAL A 153 -25.30 -32.12 -26.80
CA VAL A 153 -25.02 -33.44 -27.40
C VAL A 153 -24.72 -33.27 -28.88
N VAL A 154 -23.64 -33.86 -29.36
CA VAL A 154 -23.28 -33.87 -30.79
C VAL A 154 -23.07 -35.29 -31.30
N ALA A 155 -23.37 -35.49 -32.57
CA ALA A 155 -23.01 -36.68 -33.33
C ALA A 155 -22.30 -36.26 -34.63
N HIS A 156 -21.85 -37.27 -35.38
CA HIS A 156 -21.29 -37.07 -36.72
C HIS A 156 -22.24 -36.23 -37.60
N GLY A 157 -21.70 -35.26 -38.32
CA GLY A 157 -22.43 -34.25 -39.08
C GLY A 157 -22.42 -32.85 -38.43
N ALA A 158 -22.04 -32.74 -37.16
CA ALA A 158 -21.93 -31.46 -36.44
C ALA A 158 -20.53 -30.80 -36.53
N GLU A 159 -19.55 -31.41 -37.20
CA GLU A 159 -18.15 -30.99 -37.18
C GLU A 159 -17.95 -29.57 -37.71
N HIS A 160 -18.63 -29.20 -38.81
CA HIS A 160 -18.55 -27.85 -39.36
C HIS A 160 -19.12 -26.80 -38.38
N PHE A 161 -20.21 -27.14 -37.68
CA PHE A 161 -20.79 -26.29 -36.64
C PHE A 161 -19.84 -26.15 -35.45
N LEU A 162 -19.25 -27.25 -34.98
CA LEU A 162 -18.27 -27.23 -33.89
C LEU A 162 -17.04 -26.38 -34.23
N HIS A 163 -16.54 -26.48 -35.47
CA HIS A 163 -15.43 -25.68 -35.94
C HIS A 163 -15.75 -24.18 -35.91
N ALA A 164 -16.91 -23.77 -36.45
CA ALA A 164 -17.35 -22.38 -36.44
C ALA A 164 -17.61 -21.87 -35.01
N TRP A 165 -18.17 -22.72 -34.15
CA TRP A 165 -18.40 -22.39 -32.74
C TRP A 165 -17.07 -22.21 -32.00
N ALA A 166 -16.04 -23.00 -32.30
CA ALA A 166 -14.70 -22.86 -31.74
C ALA A 166 -14.04 -21.54 -32.15
N GLU A 167 -14.13 -21.15 -33.44
CA GLU A 167 -13.59 -19.88 -33.92
C GLU A 167 -14.30 -18.69 -33.27
N ALA A 168 -15.63 -18.72 -33.18
CA ALA A 168 -16.42 -17.68 -32.52
C ALA A 168 -16.08 -17.58 -31.02
N SER A 169 -16.01 -18.71 -30.32
CA SER A 169 -15.68 -18.78 -28.89
C SER A 169 -14.25 -18.33 -28.58
N THR A 170 -13.31 -18.51 -29.51
CA THR A 170 -11.92 -18.05 -29.37
C THR A 170 -11.78 -16.55 -29.64
N ALA A 171 -12.59 -16.00 -30.54
CA ALA A 171 -12.56 -14.57 -30.85
C ALA A 171 -13.26 -13.75 -29.77
N ASP A 172 -14.44 -14.21 -29.36
CA ASP A 172 -15.35 -13.54 -28.43
C ASP A 172 -16.06 -14.56 -27.52
N PRO A 173 -15.41 -14.98 -26.42
CA PRO A 173 -15.95 -15.98 -25.49
C PRO A 173 -17.31 -15.59 -24.89
N ASP A 174 -17.57 -14.30 -24.70
CA ASP A 174 -18.82 -13.81 -24.10
C ASP A 174 -20.01 -14.06 -25.04
N SER A 175 -19.77 -14.06 -26.35
CA SER A 175 -20.77 -14.35 -27.37
C SER A 175 -21.00 -15.86 -27.61
N ALA A 176 -20.20 -16.74 -27.00
CA ALA A 176 -20.22 -18.17 -27.30
C ALA A 176 -21.58 -18.84 -26.99
N GLY A 177 -22.26 -18.39 -25.93
CA GLY A 177 -23.62 -18.82 -25.60
C GLY A 177 -24.65 -18.33 -26.64
N ALA A 178 -24.57 -17.06 -27.03
CA ALA A 178 -25.43 -16.50 -28.07
C ALA A 178 -25.20 -17.13 -29.46
N PHE A 179 -23.99 -17.62 -29.75
CA PHE A 179 -23.72 -18.36 -30.99
C PHE A 179 -24.56 -19.64 -31.09
N LEU A 180 -24.78 -20.34 -29.97
CA LEU A 180 -25.63 -21.54 -29.93
C LEU A 180 -27.10 -21.23 -30.28
N ASP A 181 -27.57 -20.00 -30.05
CA ASP A 181 -28.93 -19.60 -30.42
C ASP A 181 -29.14 -19.60 -31.94
N GLY A 182 -28.05 -19.47 -32.71
CA GLY A 182 -28.05 -19.61 -34.18
C GLY A 182 -27.94 -21.06 -34.67
N ALA A 183 -27.61 -22.02 -33.79
CA ALA A 183 -27.41 -23.42 -34.18
C ALA A 183 -28.59 -24.04 -34.93
N PRO A 184 -29.87 -23.74 -34.61
CA PRO A 184 -31.02 -24.22 -35.38
C PRO A 184 -31.01 -23.93 -36.88
N ALA A 185 -30.29 -22.88 -37.29
CA ALA A 185 -30.16 -22.49 -38.70
C ALA A 185 -28.90 -23.08 -39.38
N LEU A 186 -27.96 -23.62 -38.60
CA LEU A 186 -26.63 -24.03 -39.06
C LEU A 186 -26.45 -25.55 -39.12
N VAL A 187 -27.21 -26.31 -38.32
CA VAL A 187 -27.10 -27.76 -38.23
C VAL A 187 -28.45 -28.40 -37.86
N ASP A 188 -28.69 -29.61 -38.36
CA ASP A 188 -29.86 -30.40 -37.97
C ASP A 188 -29.82 -30.68 -36.46
N HIS A 189 -30.87 -30.22 -35.77
CA HIS A 189 -30.87 -30.14 -34.32
C HIS A 189 -32.16 -30.66 -33.70
N ARG A 190 -32.09 -30.99 -32.40
CA ARG A 190 -33.22 -31.35 -31.55
C ARG A 190 -33.20 -30.55 -30.25
N VAL A 191 -34.33 -29.96 -29.87
CA VAL A 191 -34.45 -29.25 -28.59
C VAL A 191 -35.07 -30.17 -27.53
N LEU A 192 -34.34 -30.42 -26.44
CA LEU A 192 -34.78 -31.24 -25.31
C LEU A 192 -35.47 -30.36 -24.27
N ARG A 193 -36.80 -30.46 -24.16
CA ARG A 193 -37.62 -29.60 -23.28
C ARG A 193 -38.04 -30.28 -21.96
N ASP A 194 -37.31 -31.32 -21.53
CA ASP A 194 -37.58 -32.02 -20.26
C ASP A 194 -37.31 -31.08 -19.06
N PRO A 195 -38.32 -30.74 -18.22
CA PRO A 195 -38.12 -29.90 -17.03
C PRO A 195 -37.10 -30.46 -16.03
N GLY A 196 -36.86 -31.77 -16.06
CA GLY A 196 -35.87 -32.44 -15.21
C GLY A 196 -34.42 -32.21 -15.61
N LEU A 197 -34.15 -31.64 -16.80
CA LEU A 197 -32.81 -31.31 -17.27
C LEU A 197 -32.43 -29.86 -16.93
N GLY A 198 -31.22 -29.68 -16.40
CA GLY A 198 -30.57 -28.38 -16.27
C GLY A 198 -31.25 -27.45 -15.27
N LEU A 199 -31.68 -27.97 -14.11
CA LEU A 199 -32.15 -27.11 -13.01
C LEU A 199 -31.02 -26.14 -12.62
N SER A 200 -31.27 -24.83 -12.64
CA SER A 200 -30.24 -23.81 -12.41
C SER A 200 -30.85 -22.50 -11.90
N ARG A 201 -30.00 -21.49 -11.62
CA ARG A 201 -30.41 -20.12 -11.28
C ARG A 201 -31.42 -19.49 -12.24
N TRP A 202 -31.42 -19.92 -13.51
CA TRP A 202 -32.33 -19.39 -14.54
C TRP A 202 -33.77 -19.87 -14.36
N ASN A 203 -33.96 -21.11 -13.90
CA ASN A 203 -35.25 -21.78 -13.98
C ASN A 203 -35.76 -22.34 -12.64
N ALA A 204 -34.96 -22.30 -11.57
CA ALA A 204 -35.35 -22.79 -10.25
C ALA A 204 -36.64 -22.14 -9.71
N ALA A 205 -36.82 -20.82 -9.91
CA ALA A 205 -38.05 -20.12 -9.56
C ALA A 205 -39.28 -20.59 -10.37
N GLN A 206 -39.08 -21.15 -11.57
CA GLN A 206 -40.14 -21.64 -12.45
C GLN A 206 -40.36 -23.15 -12.34
N ARG A 207 -39.45 -23.88 -11.68
CA ARG A 207 -39.41 -25.34 -11.60
C ARG A 207 -39.26 -25.79 -10.14
N PRO A 208 -40.31 -25.63 -9.31
CA PRO A 208 -40.23 -25.99 -7.91
C PRO A 208 -39.88 -27.48 -7.76
N LEU A 209 -39.07 -27.76 -6.73
CA LEU A 209 -38.72 -29.11 -6.36
C LEU A 209 -39.81 -29.72 -5.47
N ALA A 210 -40.14 -30.99 -5.71
CA ALA A 210 -41.05 -31.76 -4.88
C ALA A 210 -40.54 -33.20 -4.71
N LEU A 211 -40.82 -33.79 -3.56
CA LEU A 211 -40.56 -35.21 -3.32
C LEU A 211 -41.70 -36.06 -3.90
N ALA A 212 -41.37 -37.01 -4.76
CA ALA A 212 -42.31 -38.02 -5.24
C ALA A 212 -42.57 -39.10 -4.16
N ALA A 213 -43.61 -39.90 -4.37
CA ALA A 213 -44.02 -40.96 -3.44
C ALA A 213 -42.96 -42.07 -3.26
N ASP A 214 -42.05 -42.23 -4.22
CA ASP A 214 -40.92 -43.17 -4.17
C ASP A 214 -39.66 -42.56 -3.53
N GLY A 215 -39.74 -41.32 -3.04
CA GLY A 215 -38.63 -40.58 -2.44
C GLY A 215 -37.71 -39.88 -3.44
N SER A 216 -37.96 -40.00 -4.76
CA SER A 216 -37.20 -39.28 -5.77
C SER A 216 -37.56 -37.79 -5.79
N VAL A 217 -36.60 -36.94 -6.16
CA VAL A 217 -36.84 -35.50 -6.31
C VAL A 217 -37.34 -35.24 -7.73
N THR A 218 -38.40 -34.46 -7.86
CA THR A 218 -38.95 -34.01 -9.14
C THR A 218 -38.73 -32.51 -9.30
N SER A 219 -38.53 -32.06 -10.54
CA SER A 219 -38.43 -30.66 -10.93
C SER A 219 -39.49 -30.35 -11.97
N GLY A 220 -40.40 -29.43 -11.66
CA GLY A 220 -41.49 -29.08 -12.57
C GLY A 220 -42.39 -30.27 -12.97
N GLY A 221 -42.52 -31.27 -12.09
CA GLY A 221 -43.33 -32.48 -12.31
C GLY A 221 -42.64 -33.63 -13.05
N ALA A 222 -41.39 -33.46 -13.51
CA ALA A 222 -40.58 -34.52 -14.10
C ALA A 222 -39.49 -34.98 -13.11
N PRO A 223 -38.97 -36.22 -13.21
CA PRO A 223 -37.83 -36.67 -12.39
C PRO A 223 -36.63 -35.72 -12.56
N LEU A 224 -36.00 -35.31 -11.46
CA LEU A 224 -34.78 -34.50 -11.51
C LEU A 224 -33.65 -35.32 -12.15
N ARG A 225 -33.12 -34.86 -13.29
CA ARG A 225 -32.06 -35.55 -14.04
C ARG A 225 -30.71 -34.88 -13.93
N SER A 226 -30.66 -33.54 -14.00
CA SER A 226 -29.43 -32.78 -13.83
C SER A 226 -29.65 -31.43 -13.18
N VAL A 227 -28.68 -31.03 -12.35
CA VAL A 227 -28.59 -29.69 -11.75
C VAL A 227 -27.29 -29.05 -12.22
N ASN A 228 -27.36 -27.79 -12.63
CA ASN A 228 -26.24 -26.97 -13.06
C ASN A 228 -25.97 -25.92 -11.97
N PHE A 229 -24.87 -26.08 -11.24
CA PHE A 229 -24.46 -25.23 -10.12
C PHE A 229 -23.59 -24.04 -10.54
N ALA A 230 -23.77 -23.52 -11.76
CA ALA A 230 -23.04 -22.33 -12.22
C ALA A 230 -23.21 -21.16 -11.24
N GLY A 231 -22.07 -20.67 -10.72
CA GLY A 231 -22.01 -19.55 -9.78
C GLY A 231 -22.21 -19.94 -8.31
N PHE A 232 -22.41 -21.21 -7.97
CA PHE A 232 -22.50 -21.66 -6.57
C PHE A 232 -21.14 -21.63 -5.87
N ASP A 233 -21.08 -21.08 -4.65
CA ASP A 233 -19.87 -20.99 -3.83
C ASP A 233 -20.08 -21.73 -2.49
N PRO A 234 -19.30 -22.79 -2.19
CA PRO A 234 -19.42 -23.56 -0.95
C PRO A 234 -19.17 -22.75 0.33
N THR A 235 -18.44 -21.63 0.23
CA THR A 235 -18.18 -20.73 1.37
C THR A 235 -19.35 -19.79 1.65
N ARG A 236 -20.28 -19.66 0.70
CA ARG A 236 -21.51 -18.87 0.78
C ARG A 236 -22.75 -19.76 0.54
N PRO A 237 -22.93 -20.84 1.33
CA PRO A 237 -23.89 -21.92 1.03
C PRO A 237 -25.36 -21.52 1.09
N TRP A 238 -25.68 -20.33 1.62
CA TRP A 238 -27.03 -19.76 1.66
C TRP A 238 -27.45 -19.09 0.33
N LEU A 239 -26.55 -18.97 -0.65
CA LEU A 239 -26.83 -18.42 -1.98
C LEU A 239 -26.85 -19.52 -3.05
N LEU A 240 -27.83 -19.46 -3.97
CA LEU A 240 -27.85 -20.36 -5.13
C LEU A 240 -26.76 -19.99 -6.17
N SER A 241 -26.42 -18.70 -6.26
CA SER A 241 -25.40 -18.17 -7.17
C SER A 241 -24.74 -16.93 -6.54
N ALA A 242 -23.48 -17.05 -6.14
CA ALA A 242 -22.64 -15.99 -5.60
C ALA A 242 -22.32 -14.89 -6.62
N ASP A 243 -22.43 -15.17 -7.93
CA ASP A 243 -22.34 -14.20 -9.03
C ASP A 243 -23.39 -13.06 -8.92
N ILE A 244 -24.44 -13.25 -8.12
CA ILE A 244 -25.54 -12.31 -7.96
C ILE A 244 -25.46 -11.74 -6.54
N ALA A 245 -24.86 -10.56 -6.40
CA ALA A 245 -24.69 -9.92 -5.09
C ALA A 245 -26.04 -9.50 -4.46
N ASP A 246 -26.93 -8.90 -5.26
CA ASP A 246 -28.19 -8.32 -4.78
C ASP A 246 -29.40 -8.74 -5.64
N HIS A 247 -30.60 -8.58 -5.06
CA HIS A 247 -31.89 -8.84 -5.72
C HIS A 247 -32.03 -10.26 -6.30
N GLN A 248 -31.52 -11.27 -5.60
CA GLN A 248 -31.61 -12.67 -6.03
C GLN A 248 -33.06 -13.11 -6.23
N ARG A 249 -33.32 -13.76 -7.38
CA ARG A 249 -34.63 -14.31 -7.75
C ARG A 249 -35.02 -15.54 -6.93
N VAL A 250 -34.03 -16.27 -6.43
CA VAL A 250 -34.23 -17.51 -5.66
C VAL A 250 -33.47 -17.38 -4.35
N LEU A 251 -34.21 -17.30 -3.24
CA LEU A 251 -33.63 -17.33 -1.89
C LEU A 251 -33.67 -18.78 -1.38
N LEU A 252 -32.51 -19.35 -1.02
CA LEU A 252 -32.47 -20.75 -0.55
C LEU A 252 -33.26 -20.95 0.76
N SER A 253 -33.42 -19.90 1.57
CA SER A 253 -34.27 -19.86 2.76
C SER A 253 -35.75 -20.12 2.46
N GLU A 254 -36.23 -19.75 1.27
CA GLU A 254 -37.61 -19.98 0.81
C GLU A 254 -37.78 -21.33 0.11
N HIS A 255 -36.68 -22.05 -0.19
CA HIS A 255 -36.68 -23.31 -0.95
C HIS A 255 -35.91 -24.44 -0.26
N PRO A 256 -36.48 -25.09 0.79
CA PRO A 256 -35.76 -26.07 1.62
C PRO A 256 -35.19 -27.29 0.88
N LEU A 257 -35.91 -27.82 -0.13
CA LEU A 257 -35.42 -28.96 -0.93
C LEU A 257 -34.25 -28.57 -1.84
N LEU A 258 -34.27 -27.36 -2.40
CA LEU A 258 -33.17 -26.85 -3.20
C LEU A 258 -31.96 -26.55 -2.32
N ASN A 259 -32.18 -26.01 -1.12
CA ASN A 259 -31.13 -25.81 -0.13
C ASN A 259 -30.44 -27.14 0.25
N ARG A 260 -31.22 -28.22 0.46
CA ARG A 260 -30.65 -29.56 0.69
C ARG A 260 -29.79 -30.04 -0.47
N VAL A 261 -30.28 -29.88 -1.71
CA VAL A 261 -29.53 -30.24 -2.93
C VAL A 261 -28.21 -29.48 -3.02
N CYS A 262 -28.18 -28.19 -2.66
CA CYS A 262 -26.96 -27.38 -2.63
C CYS A 262 -26.00 -27.82 -1.51
N ALA A 263 -26.52 -28.11 -0.31
CA ALA A 263 -25.72 -28.59 0.81
C ALA A 263 -25.06 -29.96 0.53
N GLU A 264 -25.79 -30.88 -0.09
CA GLU A 264 -25.23 -32.17 -0.55
C GLU A 264 -24.09 -31.97 -1.54
N TYR A 265 -24.28 -31.13 -2.55
CA TYR A 265 -23.24 -30.81 -3.52
C TYR A 265 -22.02 -30.15 -2.86
N ALA A 266 -22.22 -29.20 -1.94
CA ALA A 266 -21.15 -28.55 -1.20
C ALA A 266 -20.29 -29.56 -0.40
N SER A 267 -20.93 -30.57 0.22
CA SER A 267 -20.24 -31.62 0.97
C SER A 267 -19.42 -32.59 0.11
N GLU A 268 -19.72 -32.69 -1.19
CA GLU A 268 -19.02 -33.56 -2.14
C GLU A 268 -17.79 -32.86 -2.77
N LEU A 269 -17.70 -31.54 -2.68
CA LEU A 269 -16.61 -30.76 -3.27
C LEU A 269 -15.32 -30.94 -2.46
N GLY A 270 -14.26 -31.31 -3.18
CA GLY A 270 -12.90 -31.43 -2.63
C GLY A 270 -12.03 -30.20 -2.93
N GLU A 271 -10.77 -30.27 -2.51
CA GLU A 271 -9.78 -29.21 -2.76
C GLU A 271 -9.32 -29.18 -4.22
N ALA A 272 -9.15 -27.98 -4.75
CA ALA A 272 -8.61 -27.74 -6.09
C ALA A 272 -7.07 -27.83 -6.09
N PRO A 273 -6.44 -28.44 -7.10
CA PRO A 273 -4.99 -28.38 -7.27
C PRO A 273 -4.53 -26.98 -7.72
N GLU A 274 -3.24 -26.70 -7.55
CA GLU A 274 -2.61 -25.48 -8.05
C GLU A 274 -2.52 -25.47 -9.59
N PRO A 275 -2.82 -24.34 -10.26
CA PRO A 275 -2.65 -24.20 -11.69
C PRO A 275 -1.18 -24.11 -12.09
N THR A 276 -0.84 -24.77 -13.18
CA THR A 276 0.47 -24.76 -13.85
C THR A 276 0.60 -23.68 -14.92
N VAL A 277 -0.51 -23.15 -15.43
CA VAL A 277 -0.56 -22.11 -16.46
C VAL A 277 -1.18 -20.84 -15.89
N ARG A 278 -0.54 -19.70 -16.12
CA ARG A 278 -1.03 -18.38 -15.68
C ARG A 278 -1.84 -17.72 -16.79
N PHE A 279 -3.16 -17.72 -16.64
CA PHE A 279 -4.07 -17.00 -17.54
C PHE A 279 -4.22 -15.55 -17.08
N GLY A 280 -4.24 -14.61 -18.05
CA GLY A 280 -4.58 -13.22 -17.81
C GLY A 280 -3.65 -12.43 -16.88
N THR A 281 -2.42 -12.90 -16.64
CA THR A 281 -1.47 -12.30 -15.70
C THR A 281 -0.04 -12.33 -16.25
N LEU A 282 0.78 -11.34 -15.85
CA LEU A 282 2.23 -11.34 -16.09
C LEU A 282 2.96 -12.26 -15.12
N ALA A 283 4.24 -12.54 -15.42
CA ALA A 283 5.11 -13.32 -14.56
C ALA A 283 5.31 -12.71 -13.16
N ASP A 284 5.17 -11.38 -13.03
CA ASP A 284 5.23 -10.61 -11.79
C ASP A 284 3.91 -10.57 -11.01
N GLY A 285 2.84 -11.18 -11.54
CA GLY A 285 1.51 -11.22 -10.93
C GLY A 285 0.56 -10.10 -11.37
N THR A 286 1.01 -9.12 -12.17
CA THR A 286 0.15 -8.03 -12.66
C THR A 286 -0.96 -8.59 -13.55
N ALA A 287 -2.23 -8.33 -13.20
CA ALA A 287 -3.39 -8.83 -13.95
C ALA A 287 -3.72 -7.96 -15.17
N PHE A 288 -4.16 -8.60 -16.25
CA PHE A 288 -4.61 -7.92 -17.46
C PHE A 288 -6.07 -7.47 -17.32
N PRO A 289 -6.40 -6.19 -17.60
CA PRO A 289 -7.79 -5.75 -17.69
C PRO A 289 -8.56 -6.49 -18.81
N PRO A 290 -9.85 -6.81 -18.63
CA PRO A 290 -10.69 -7.45 -19.66
C PRO A 290 -10.60 -6.80 -21.05
N SER A 291 -10.72 -5.47 -21.15
CA SER A 291 -10.60 -4.73 -22.41
C SER A 291 -9.22 -4.85 -23.05
N LEU A 292 -8.15 -5.00 -22.26
CA LEU A 292 -6.81 -5.23 -22.78
C LEU A 292 -6.70 -6.61 -23.43
N ARG A 293 -7.29 -7.64 -22.80
CA ARG A 293 -7.39 -9.00 -23.37
C ARG A 293 -8.20 -9.00 -24.66
N SER A 294 -9.35 -8.33 -24.67
CA SER A 294 -10.18 -8.17 -25.87
C SER A 294 -9.46 -7.39 -26.99
N ALA A 295 -8.67 -6.36 -26.65
CA ALA A 295 -7.84 -5.66 -27.62
C ALA A 295 -6.73 -6.57 -28.18
N TYR A 296 -6.13 -7.42 -27.36
CA TYR A 296 -5.12 -8.38 -27.79
C TYR A 296 -5.70 -9.43 -28.75
N ARG A 297 -6.88 -10.00 -28.45
CA ARG A 297 -7.58 -10.95 -29.34
C ARG A 297 -7.86 -10.32 -30.71
N ARG A 298 -8.37 -9.08 -30.74
CA ARG A 298 -8.61 -8.34 -31.99
C ARG A 298 -7.32 -8.07 -32.78
N ALA A 299 -6.24 -7.67 -32.10
CA ALA A 299 -4.96 -7.43 -32.75
C ALA A 299 -4.37 -8.71 -33.38
N ARG A 300 -4.52 -9.86 -32.70
CA ARG A 300 -4.08 -11.17 -33.19
C ARG A 300 -4.85 -11.69 -34.41
N ALA A 301 -6.10 -11.26 -34.60
CA ALA A 301 -6.87 -11.51 -35.82
C ALA A 301 -6.40 -10.65 -37.01
N GLY A 302 -5.62 -9.59 -36.76
CA GLY A 302 -5.07 -8.69 -37.76
C GLY A 302 -3.76 -9.17 -38.40
N ARG A 303 -3.15 -8.28 -39.20
CA ARG A 303 -1.86 -8.53 -39.89
C ARG A 303 -0.66 -8.42 -38.95
N ASP A 304 -0.68 -7.46 -38.03
CA ASP A 304 0.40 -7.24 -37.07
C ASP A 304 0.04 -7.88 -35.73
N LYS A 305 0.53 -9.11 -35.52
CA LYS A 305 0.13 -9.94 -34.41
C LYS A 305 1.05 -9.68 -33.22
N PRO A 306 0.56 -9.09 -32.12
CA PRO A 306 1.38 -8.93 -30.92
C PRO A 306 1.84 -10.31 -30.41
N PRO A 307 3.03 -10.39 -29.82
CA PRO A 307 3.50 -11.63 -29.20
C PRO A 307 2.74 -11.91 -27.90
N ALA A 308 2.65 -13.19 -27.53
CA ALA A 308 2.01 -13.61 -26.29
C ALA A 308 2.92 -13.30 -25.09
N ALA A 309 2.33 -12.86 -23.98
CA ALA A 309 3.05 -12.52 -22.75
C ALA A 309 3.86 -13.70 -22.19
N GLY A 310 3.38 -14.94 -22.37
CA GLY A 310 4.11 -16.15 -21.96
C GLY A 310 5.30 -16.54 -22.87
N THR A 311 5.42 -15.94 -24.06
CA THR A 311 6.49 -16.24 -25.04
C THR A 311 7.50 -15.10 -25.19
N ASP A 312 7.03 -13.84 -25.33
CA ASP A 312 7.84 -12.63 -25.35
C ASP A 312 7.15 -11.56 -24.49
N PRO A 313 7.37 -11.57 -23.15
CA PRO A 313 6.81 -10.60 -22.23
C PRO A 313 7.17 -9.15 -22.58
N ALA A 314 8.39 -8.92 -23.08
CA ALA A 314 8.87 -7.59 -23.42
C ALA A 314 8.16 -7.02 -24.66
N GLY A 315 7.93 -7.86 -25.67
CA GLY A 315 7.13 -7.51 -26.85
C GLY A 315 5.67 -7.25 -26.54
N PHE A 316 5.06 -8.06 -25.67
CA PHE A 316 3.70 -7.80 -25.19
C PHE A 316 3.61 -6.46 -24.45
N LEU A 317 4.56 -6.18 -23.54
CA LEU A 317 4.61 -4.91 -22.81
C LEU A 317 4.80 -3.70 -23.73
N ARG A 318 5.65 -3.79 -24.77
CA ARG A 318 5.77 -2.72 -25.77
C ARG A 318 4.43 -2.46 -26.48
N TRP A 319 3.70 -3.51 -26.83
CA TRP A 319 2.39 -3.39 -27.45
C TRP A 319 1.34 -2.82 -26.48
N ALA A 320 1.30 -3.27 -25.22
CA ALA A 320 0.32 -2.84 -24.22
C ALA A 320 0.57 -1.41 -23.71
N CYS A 321 1.83 -0.97 -23.67
CA CYS A 321 2.21 0.38 -23.25
C CYS A 321 2.21 1.40 -24.40
N ALA A 322 2.05 0.97 -25.65
CA ALA A 322 1.99 1.89 -26.77
C ALA A 322 0.74 2.78 -26.68
N PRO A 323 0.84 4.07 -27.07
CA PRO A 323 -0.27 5.00 -27.00
C PRO A 323 -1.40 4.61 -27.96
N ASP A 324 -2.63 4.84 -27.54
CA ASP A 324 -3.84 4.61 -28.32
C ASP A 324 -5.00 5.51 -27.84
N PRO A 325 -5.18 6.73 -28.38
CA PRO A 325 -4.28 7.51 -29.24
C PRO A 325 -3.26 8.39 -28.47
N GLU A 326 -3.54 8.78 -27.23
CA GLU A 326 -2.66 9.67 -26.42
C GLU A 326 -2.19 9.06 -25.10
N LEU A 327 -2.86 8.01 -24.62
CA LEU A 327 -2.53 7.29 -23.39
C LEU A 327 -2.18 5.84 -23.72
N PRO A 328 -1.37 5.15 -22.89
CA PRO A 328 -1.07 3.74 -23.06
C PRO A 328 -2.34 2.87 -23.12
N ARG A 329 -2.41 1.89 -24.05
CA ARG A 329 -3.58 0.98 -24.19
C ARG A 329 -4.00 0.34 -22.87
N TRP A 330 -3.03 -0.01 -22.04
CA TRP A 330 -3.29 -0.57 -20.71
C TRP A 330 -4.05 0.41 -19.81
N ALA A 331 -3.60 1.66 -19.73
CA ALA A 331 -4.27 2.69 -18.93
C ALA A 331 -5.69 2.95 -19.45
N VAL A 332 -5.87 3.00 -20.77
CA VAL A 332 -7.20 3.15 -21.39
C VAL A 332 -8.11 1.95 -21.09
N ALA A 333 -7.59 0.73 -21.15
CA ALA A 333 -8.34 -0.48 -20.81
C ALA A 333 -8.76 -0.50 -19.34
N LEU A 334 -7.84 -0.14 -18.44
CA LEU A 334 -8.11 -0.05 -17.01
C LEU A 334 -9.22 0.96 -16.70
N TRP A 335 -9.20 2.12 -17.34
CA TRP A 335 -10.26 3.11 -17.22
C TRP A 335 -11.60 2.59 -17.75
N ARG A 336 -11.62 1.89 -18.89
CA ARG A 336 -12.87 1.37 -19.48
C ARG A 336 -13.53 0.29 -18.63
N ASP A 337 -12.72 -0.58 -18.03
CA ASP A 337 -13.20 -1.79 -17.39
C ASP A 337 -13.66 -1.57 -15.95
N ASP A 338 -13.10 -0.56 -15.27
CA ASP A 338 -13.40 -0.32 -13.87
C ASP A 338 -14.30 0.89 -13.67
N GLU A 339 -15.32 0.73 -12.86
CA GLU A 339 -16.35 1.72 -12.60
C GLU A 339 -15.79 2.90 -11.80
N GLU A 340 -14.94 2.63 -10.81
CA GLU A 340 -14.33 3.66 -9.95
C GLU A 340 -13.50 4.70 -10.76
N PRO A 341 -12.54 4.32 -11.62
CA PRO A 341 -11.84 5.28 -12.48
C PRO A 341 -12.74 5.97 -13.50
N ARG A 342 -13.81 5.32 -13.98
CA ARG A 342 -14.73 5.91 -14.96
C ARG A 342 -15.62 6.99 -14.36
N GLU A 343 -16.10 6.76 -13.16
CA GLU A 343 -16.87 7.76 -12.41
C GLU A 343 -15.98 8.91 -11.95
N ARG A 344 -14.76 8.59 -11.50
CA ARG A 344 -13.81 9.57 -10.99
C ARG A 344 -13.15 10.42 -12.08
N PHE A 345 -12.98 9.87 -13.28
CA PHE A 345 -12.31 10.54 -14.41
C PHE A 345 -13.16 10.36 -15.68
N ALA A 346 -14.26 11.10 -15.80
CA ALA A 346 -15.19 10.98 -16.93
C ALA A 346 -14.53 11.31 -18.29
N ASP A 347 -13.55 12.22 -18.30
CA ASP A 347 -12.79 12.62 -19.49
C ASP A 347 -11.27 12.52 -19.26
N PRO A 348 -10.68 11.31 -19.31
CA PRO A 348 -9.26 11.08 -19.04
C PRO A 348 -8.33 11.61 -20.14
N PHE A 349 -8.87 12.10 -21.26
CA PHE A 349 -8.12 12.69 -22.37
C PHE A 349 -8.24 14.22 -22.41
N GLY A 350 -9.21 14.81 -21.72
CA GLY A 350 -9.40 16.25 -21.62
C GLY A 350 -9.34 16.75 -20.18
N ALA A 351 -10.49 17.06 -19.59
CA ALA A 351 -10.57 17.75 -18.30
C ALA A 351 -9.86 16.99 -17.15
N ASP A 352 -9.96 15.67 -17.15
CA ASP A 352 -9.42 14.80 -16.09
C ASP A 352 -8.03 14.26 -16.42
N ALA A 353 -7.41 14.66 -17.54
CA ALA A 353 -6.18 14.06 -18.02
C ALA A 353 -5.03 14.11 -17.00
N VAL A 354 -4.89 15.22 -16.26
CA VAL A 354 -3.84 15.33 -15.22
C VAL A 354 -4.19 14.46 -14.01
N ALA A 355 -5.44 14.47 -13.57
CA ALA A 355 -5.90 13.71 -12.40
C ALA A 355 -5.82 12.20 -12.64
N PHE A 356 -6.19 11.75 -13.84
CA PHE A 356 -6.10 10.36 -14.27
C PHE A 356 -4.63 9.90 -14.37
N ARG A 357 -3.74 10.76 -14.85
CA ARG A 357 -2.29 10.50 -14.93
C ARG A 357 -1.66 10.34 -13.56
N ASP A 358 -2.03 11.19 -12.61
CA ASP A 358 -1.56 11.13 -11.23
C ASP A 358 -2.00 9.83 -10.56
N TRP A 359 -3.28 9.46 -10.72
CA TRP A 359 -3.81 8.20 -10.20
C TRP A 359 -3.14 6.97 -10.84
N CYS A 360 -2.85 7.02 -12.14
CA CYS A 360 -2.08 5.98 -12.82
C CYS A 360 -0.66 5.86 -12.23
N ALA A 361 -0.01 6.98 -11.90
CA ALA A 361 1.36 7.02 -11.38
C ALA A 361 1.48 6.52 -9.93
N THR A 362 0.39 6.56 -9.17
CA THR A 362 0.36 6.18 -7.74
C THR A 362 -0.46 4.91 -7.52
N ASP A 363 -1.78 5.06 -7.41
CA ASP A 363 -2.68 4.06 -6.85
C ASP A 363 -2.76 2.84 -7.76
N ALA A 364 -2.81 3.05 -9.07
CA ALA A 364 -2.90 1.97 -10.05
C ALA A 364 -1.64 1.09 -10.07
N VAL A 365 -0.45 1.67 -9.86
CA VAL A 365 0.82 0.93 -9.79
C VAL A 365 0.98 0.23 -8.44
N LEU A 366 0.69 0.92 -7.33
CA LEU A 366 0.82 0.37 -5.98
C LEU A 366 -0.10 -0.84 -5.75
N THR A 367 -1.29 -0.84 -6.35
CA THR A 367 -2.27 -1.93 -6.25
C THR A 367 -2.02 -3.06 -7.26
N GLY A 368 -0.98 -2.98 -8.08
CA GLY A 368 -0.67 -3.98 -9.11
C GLY A 368 -1.67 -4.01 -10.28
N ARG A 369 -2.47 -2.95 -10.45
CA ARG A 369 -3.51 -2.83 -11.50
C ARG A 369 -2.96 -2.28 -12.81
N LEU A 370 -1.86 -1.54 -12.74
CA LEU A 370 -1.15 -0.96 -13.88
C LEU A 370 0.35 -1.22 -13.75
N HIS A 371 0.96 -1.70 -14.82
CA HIS A 371 2.42 -1.88 -14.85
C HIS A 371 3.13 -0.49 -14.88
N PRO A 372 4.23 -0.27 -14.13
CA PRO A 372 4.90 1.05 -14.04
C PRO A 372 5.25 1.72 -15.37
N ARG A 373 5.54 0.92 -16.40
CA ARG A 373 5.84 1.41 -17.76
C ARG A 373 4.62 1.97 -18.53
N ALA A 374 3.42 1.94 -17.95
CA ALA A 374 2.19 2.41 -18.58
C ALA A 374 1.63 3.72 -17.97
N VAL A 375 2.44 4.47 -17.21
CA VAL A 375 2.08 5.74 -16.54
C VAL A 375 2.24 6.99 -17.46
N PRO A 376 1.32 7.98 -17.49
CA PRO A 376 1.42 9.21 -18.31
C PRO A 376 1.75 10.53 -17.50
N GLY A 377 2.24 11.67 -18.08
CA GLY A 377 2.86 12.87 -17.36
C GLY A 377 2.11 14.25 -17.17
N GLN A 378 2.59 15.22 -16.31
CA GLN A 378 1.87 16.34 -15.52
C GLN A 378 2.07 17.89 -15.87
N SER A 379 1.26 18.85 -15.28
CA SER A 379 1.31 20.39 -15.33
C SER A 379 0.74 21.17 -14.05
N GLU A 380 1.02 22.50 -13.79
CA GLU A 380 0.89 23.27 -12.46
C GLU A 380 -0.12 24.49 -12.30
N VAL A 381 -0.51 24.87 -11.04
CA VAL A 381 -1.42 26.02 -10.60
C VAL A 381 -0.79 26.94 -9.48
N ALA A 382 -1.11 28.25 -9.42
CA ALA A 382 -0.49 29.30 -8.55
C ALA A 382 -0.91 29.38 -7.04
N LEU A 383 -0.07 29.93 -6.14
CA LEU A 383 -0.18 29.96 -4.64
C LEU A 383 -0.42 31.36 -4.03
N VAL A 384 -1.32 31.47 -3.04
CA VAL A 384 -1.55 32.64 -2.16
C VAL A 384 -0.95 32.38 -0.76
N ASP A 385 0.13 33.07 -0.42
CA ASP A 385 0.94 32.83 0.79
C ASP A 385 0.46 33.62 2.02
N GLN A 386 -0.68 33.22 2.60
CA GLN A 386 -1.21 33.75 3.86
C GLN A 386 -1.92 32.67 4.67
N ILE A 387 -2.20 32.93 5.97
CA ILE A 387 -3.03 32.00 6.75
C ILE A 387 -4.47 32.03 6.22
N GLY A 388 -4.88 30.91 5.66
CA GLY A 388 -6.17 30.67 5.04
C GLY A 388 -6.31 29.18 4.77
N VAL A 389 -7.53 28.76 4.45
CA VAL A 389 -7.83 27.35 4.23
C VAL A 389 -8.64 27.17 2.96
N SER A 390 -8.20 26.27 2.10
CA SER A 390 -8.97 25.83 0.95
C SER A 390 -9.77 24.58 1.33
N VAL A 391 -11.09 24.59 1.18
CA VAL A 391 -11.94 23.41 1.44
C VAL A 391 -12.46 22.89 0.10
N LEU A 392 -12.05 21.69 -0.29
CA LEU A 392 -12.37 21.07 -1.57
C LEU A 392 -13.28 19.85 -1.39
N GLY A 393 -14.12 19.58 -2.39
CA GLY A 393 -15.12 18.51 -2.39
C GLY A 393 -16.52 19.04 -2.10
N ASP A 394 -17.53 18.24 -2.45
CA ASP A 394 -18.95 18.58 -2.29
C ASP A 394 -19.68 17.62 -1.34
N GLY A 395 -20.91 17.98 -0.96
CA GLY A 395 -21.78 17.16 -0.12
C GLY A 395 -21.72 17.46 1.38
N PRO A 396 -22.45 16.67 2.21
CA PRO A 396 -22.74 17.01 3.60
C PRO A 396 -21.52 17.13 4.51
N LEU A 397 -20.46 16.35 4.25
CA LEU A 397 -19.19 16.47 4.97
C LEU A 397 -18.47 17.77 4.61
N ALA A 398 -18.35 18.08 3.31
CA ALA A 398 -17.73 19.31 2.85
C ALA A 398 -18.48 20.55 3.37
N ASP A 399 -19.81 20.51 3.42
CA ASP A 399 -20.63 21.58 3.98
C ASP A 399 -20.37 21.80 5.48
N ARG A 400 -20.29 20.72 6.28
CA ARG A 400 -19.94 20.81 7.71
C ARG A 400 -18.52 21.35 7.91
N VAL A 401 -17.56 20.94 7.08
CA VAL A 401 -16.18 21.45 7.11
C VAL A 401 -16.13 22.92 6.69
N ARG A 402 -16.88 23.35 5.66
CA ARG A 402 -17.00 24.76 5.25
C ARG A 402 -17.63 25.61 6.35
N LEU A 403 -18.66 25.11 7.03
CA LEU A 403 -19.29 25.79 8.17
C LEU A 403 -18.31 25.97 9.33
N ALA A 404 -17.59 24.91 9.71
CA ALA A 404 -16.58 24.97 10.77
C ALA A 404 -15.38 25.87 10.39
N ALA A 405 -14.92 25.80 9.14
CA ALA A 405 -13.88 26.66 8.59
C ALA A 405 -14.32 28.13 8.54
N GLY A 406 -15.58 28.42 8.17
CA GLY A 406 -16.15 29.76 8.23
C GLY A 406 -16.23 30.31 9.66
N ALA A 407 -16.64 29.47 10.62
CA ALA A 407 -16.70 29.81 12.04
C ALA A 407 -15.31 29.95 12.70
N SER A 408 -14.24 29.45 12.06
CA SER A 408 -12.86 29.61 12.53
C SER A 408 -12.38 31.07 12.48
N GLY A 409 -13.00 31.90 11.63
CA GLY A 409 -12.61 33.28 11.36
C GLY A 409 -11.38 33.42 10.46
N LEU A 410 -10.94 32.36 9.78
CA LEU A 410 -9.87 32.38 8.76
C LEU A 410 -10.44 32.63 7.35
N PRO A 411 -9.66 33.23 6.43
CA PRO A 411 -10.03 33.29 5.01
C PRO A 411 -10.21 31.88 4.43
N THR A 412 -11.34 31.64 3.75
CA THR A 412 -11.66 30.36 3.12
C THR A 412 -11.70 30.47 1.60
N SER A 413 -11.46 29.36 0.88
CA SER A 413 -11.64 29.26 -0.57
C SER A 413 -12.08 27.84 -0.96
N ASP A 414 -12.76 27.73 -2.09
CA ASP A 414 -13.17 26.48 -2.77
C ASP A 414 -12.17 26.05 -3.87
N GLN A 415 -11.05 26.76 -4.02
CA GLN A 415 -9.95 26.46 -4.93
C GLN A 415 -8.66 26.26 -4.13
N PRO A 416 -7.66 25.48 -4.60
CA PRO A 416 -6.42 25.19 -3.86
C PRO A 416 -5.43 26.36 -3.84
N VAL A 417 -5.91 27.57 -3.56
CA VAL A 417 -5.12 28.81 -3.56
C VAL A 417 -4.37 29.04 -2.24
N TYR A 418 -4.87 28.53 -1.11
CA TYR A 418 -4.23 28.71 0.20
C TYR A 418 -3.26 27.59 0.58
N PRO A 419 -2.33 27.83 1.52
CA PRO A 419 -1.30 26.86 1.89
C PRO A 419 -1.83 25.56 2.51
N VAL A 420 -2.90 25.64 3.29
CA VAL A 420 -3.56 24.48 3.89
C VAL A 420 -4.81 24.15 3.08
N VAL A 421 -4.91 22.91 2.61
CA VAL A 421 -6.03 22.40 1.82
C VAL A 421 -6.71 21.27 2.58
N LEU A 422 -7.98 21.46 2.96
CA LEU A 422 -8.86 20.42 3.48
C LEU A 422 -9.57 19.76 2.30
N ALA A 423 -9.24 18.52 2.03
CA ALA A 423 -9.79 17.76 0.92
C ALA A 423 -10.82 16.76 1.45
N CYS A 424 -12.10 17.02 1.21
CA CYS A 424 -13.22 16.15 1.59
C CYS A 424 -13.53 15.10 0.53
N GLU A 425 -13.05 15.30 -0.71
CA GLU A 425 -13.26 14.40 -1.84
C GLU A 425 -11.99 14.32 -2.71
N GLY A 426 -11.19 13.28 -2.51
CA GLY A 426 -9.94 13.04 -3.25
C GLY A 426 -8.84 14.10 -3.02
N THR A 427 -7.66 13.93 -3.65
CA THR A 427 -6.54 14.90 -3.59
C THR A 427 -6.00 15.27 -4.98
N SER A 428 -6.74 14.90 -6.03
CA SER A 428 -6.45 15.17 -7.43
C SER A 428 -6.55 16.66 -7.74
N GLY A 429 -5.63 17.18 -8.57
CA GLY A 429 -5.64 18.59 -8.99
C GLY A 429 -5.09 19.60 -7.97
N ILE A 430 -4.69 19.17 -6.77
CA ILE A 430 -4.00 20.06 -5.82
C ILE A 430 -2.56 20.34 -6.35
N PRO A 431 -1.90 21.47 -6.05
CA PRO A 431 -0.46 21.68 -6.35
C PRO A 431 0.50 21.11 -5.29
N ARG A 432 1.73 20.71 -5.66
CA ARG A 432 2.70 20.08 -4.73
C ARG A 432 3.14 20.96 -3.56
N GLN A 433 2.98 22.29 -3.68
CA GLN A 433 3.39 23.27 -2.67
C GLN A 433 2.33 23.52 -1.58
N ARG A 434 1.44 22.56 -1.31
CA ARG A 434 0.31 22.67 -0.37
C ARG A 434 0.43 21.64 0.73
N HIS A 435 0.00 22.01 1.93
CA HIS A 435 -0.23 21.10 3.04
C HIS A 435 -1.63 20.51 2.90
N VAL A 436 -1.71 19.27 2.44
CA VAL A 436 -2.95 18.58 2.10
C VAL A 436 -3.41 17.74 3.28
N ILE A 437 -4.62 18.05 3.75
CA ILE A 437 -5.27 17.36 4.85
C ILE A 437 -6.51 16.68 4.29
N VAL A 438 -6.56 15.36 4.36
CA VAL A 438 -7.74 14.61 3.95
C VAL A 438 -8.72 14.54 5.12
N VAL A 439 -9.92 15.07 4.92
CA VAL A 439 -10.98 15.07 5.95
C VAL A 439 -12.00 13.99 5.60
N ARG A 440 -12.28 13.09 6.54
CA ARG A 440 -13.24 12.00 6.36
C ARG A 440 -14.10 11.83 7.60
N ASP A 441 -15.30 11.30 7.39
CA ASP A 441 -16.08 10.74 8.49
C ASP A 441 -15.49 9.41 8.96
N GLU A 442 -15.02 8.58 8.02
CA GLU A 442 -14.52 7.22 8.30
C GLU A 442 -13.01 7.07 8.09
N PHE A 443 -12.41 6.13 8.84
CA PHE A 443 -11.04 5.71 8.60
C PHE A 443 -10.96 4.99 7.25
N GLY A 444 -9.99 5.40 6.42
CA GLY A 444 -9.76 4.79 5.11
C GLY A 444 -8.34 5.06 4.62
N PRO A 445 -7.91 4.40 3.53
CA PRO A 445 -6.59 4.60 2.95
C PRO A 445 -6.38 6.08 2.63
N VAL A 446 -5.20 6.58 3.02
CA VAL A 446 -4.81 7.96 2.78
C VAL A 446 -4.11 8.03 1.42
N PRO A 447 -4.56 8.90 0.50
CA PRO A 447 -3.86 9.12 -0.76
C PRO A 447 -2.40 9.49 -0.47
N PRO A 448 -1.40 9.01 -1.26
CA PRO A 448 0.03 9.26 -1.02
C PRO A 448 0.44 10.73 -0.90
N ARG A 449 -0.46 11.61 -1.31
CA ARG A 449 -0.31 13.05 -1.39
C ARG A 449 -0.82 13.81 -0.15
N ALA A 450 -1.41 13.14 0.82
CA ALA A 450 -1.89 13.80 2.04
C ALA A 450 -0.79 13.84 3.09
N ASP A 451 -0.55 15.03 3.66
CA ASP A 451 0.37 15.23 4.77
C ASP A 451 -0.26 14.79 6.10
N GLU A 452 -1.59 14.89 6.21
CA GLU A 452 -2.35 14.53 7.41
C GLU A 452 -3.75 13.98 7.06
N ARG A 453 -4.32 13.24 8.01
CA ARG A 453 -5.73 12.79 7.99
C ARG A 453 -6.50 13.37 9.16
N TRP A 454 -7.65 13.98 8.90
CA TRP A 454 -8.61 14.37 9.92
C TRP A 454 -9.85 13.48 9.86
N LEU A 455 -10.22 12.92 11.01
CA LEU A 455 -11.46 12.18 11.19
C LEU A 455 -12.47 13.03 11.95
N ALA A 456 -13.73 13.02 11.52
CA ALA A 456 -14.80 13.66 12.26
C ALA A 456 -14.90 13.03 13.67
N TRP A 457 -14.79 13.85 14.71
CA TRP A 457 -14.95 13.40 16.10
C TRP A 457 -16.34 12.78 16.31
N PRO A 458 -16.48 11.71 17.13
CA PRO A 458 -15.48 11.10 18.02
C PRO A 458 -14.80 9.83 17.46
N ALA A 459 -14.31 9.81 16.22
CA ALA A 459 -13.63 8.63 15.69
C ALA A 459 -12.20 8.47 16.24
N ALA A 460 -11.97 7.67 17.29
CA ALA A 460 -10.63 7.30 17.70
C ALA A 460 -10.06 6.21 16.77
N ALA A 461 -8.91 6.46 16.13
CA ALA A 461 -8.13 5.42 15.46
C ALA A 461 -6.62 5.71 15.58
N SER A 462 -5.87 4.68 15.98
CA SER A 462 -4.44 4.61 15.72
C SER A 462 -4.24 4.21 14.26
N ALA A 463 -3.34 4.90 13.58
CA ALA A 463 -3.07 4.69 12.16
C ALA A 463 -1.81 3.82 11.98
N PRO A 464 -1.91 2.60 11.43
CA PRO A 464 -0.75 1.74 11.16
C PRO A 464 0.08 2.19 9.93
N ASP A 465 -0.40 3.20 9.20
CA ASP A 465 0.14 3.66 7.91
C ASP A 465 1.19 4.79 8.01
N GLY A 466 1.53 5.23 9.23
CA GLY A 466 2.53 6.27 9.48
C GLY A 466 2.06 7.71 9.17
N VAL A 467 0.82 7.91 8.71
CA VAL A 467 0.25 9.25 8.45
C VAL A 467 -0.36 9.83 9.73
N ALA A 468 -0.01 11.09 10.03
CA ALA A 468 -0.54 11.81 11.19
C ALA A 468 -2.07 11.90 11.11
N THR A 469 -2.76 11.25 12.06
CA THR A 469 -4.23 11.18 12.11
C THR A 469 -4.75 11.92 13.32
N HIS A 470 -5.73 12.80 13.10
CA HIS A 470 -6.29 13.67 14.13
C HIS A 470 -7.81 13.63 14.12
N THR A 471 -8.42 13.77 15.29
CA THR A 471 -9.87 13.92 15.41
C THR A 471 -10.25 15.38 15.49
N VAL A 472 -11.28 15.78 14.74
CA VAL A 472 -11.76 17.16 14.70
C VAL A 472 -13.28 17.18 14.80
N PRO A 473 -13.86 17.91 15.78
CA PRO A 473 -15.31 18.04 15.89
C PRO A 473 -15.86 18.93 14.78
N LEU A 474 -16.94 18.47 14.15
CA LEU A 474 -17.66 19.17 13.09
C LEU A 474 -19.09 19.45 13.55
N PRO A 475 -19.70 20.57 13.13
CA PRO A 475 -21.05 20.93 13.57
C PRO A 475 -22.07 19.88 13.11
N ALA A 476 -22.96 19.47 14.01
CA ALA A 476 -24.11 18.64 13.70
C ALA A 476 -25.37 19.49 13.54
N VAL A 477 -26.30 19.03 12.69
CA VAL A 477 -27.63 19.63 12.60
C VAL A 477 -28.43 19.14 13.81
N ASP A 478 -29.01 20.06 14.58
CA ASP A 478 -29.86 19.70 15.72
C ASP A 478 -31.31 19.44 15.25
N PRO A 479 -31.80 18.19 15.26
CA PRO A 479 -33.19 17.85 14.91
C PRO A 479 -34.20 18.20 16.03
N GLY A 480 -33.73 18.69 17.19
CA GLY A 480 -34.54 18.90 18.39
C GLY A 480 -34.72 17.62 19.20
N ALA A 481 -34.96 17.79 20.51
CA ALA A 481 -35.34 16.68 21.38
C ALA A 481 -36.71 16.12 20.95
N ARG A 482 -36.88 14.81 21.04
CA ARG A 482 -38.21 14.21 20.88
C ARG A 482 -39.09 14.57 22.08
N ASP A 483 -40.36 14.84 21.83
CA ASP A 483 -41.38 14.94 22.88
C ASP A 483 -42.21 13.64 22.97
N ASP A 484 -43.06 13.54 23.99
CA ASP A 484 -43.91 12.36 24.20
C ASP A 484 -44.87 12.13 23.02
N GLY A 485 -45.35 13.19 22.38
CA GLY A 485 -46.22 13.10 21.20
C GLY A 485 -45.51 12.49 19.99
N ALA A 486 -44.27 12.91 19.70
CA ALA A 486 -43.45 12.34 18.64
C ALA A 486 -43.11 10.87 18.90
N ARG A 487 -42.84 10.49 20.16
CA ARG A 487 -42.61 9.09 20.56
C ARG A 487 -43.86 8.22 20.35
N GLU A 488 -45.03 8.68 20.78
CA GLU A 488 -46.30 7.97 20.58
C GLU A 488 -46.66 7.85 19.09
N GLU A 489 -46.47 8.91 18.31
CA GLU A 489 -46.69 8.90 16.86
C GLU A 489 -45.76 7.91 16.14
N ALA A 490 -44.48 7.87 16.53
CA ALA A 490 -43.50 6.93 15.98
C ALA A 490 -43.87 5.48 16.29
N ARG A 491 -44.30 5.18 17.54
CA ARG A 491 -44.79 3.85 17.94
C ARG A 491 -46.04 3.43 17.16
N ALA A 492 -47.01 4.32 17.02
CA ALA A 492 -48.23 4.06 16.26
C ALA A 492 -47.93 3.73 14.79
N LYS A 493 -47.03 4.49 14.15
CA LYS A 493 -46.61 4.25 12.75
C LYS A 493 -45.83 2.94 12.58
N LEU A 494 -45.08 2.52 13.59
CA LEU A 494 -44.36 1.25 13.60
C LEU A 494 -45.25 0.07 14.05
N GLY A 495 -46.47 0.31 14.52
CA GLY A 495 -47.34 -0.74 15.07
C GLY A 495 -46.79 -1.34 16.37
N LEU A 496 -46.09 -0.53 17.17
CA LEU A 496 -45.57 -0.90 18.47
C LEU A 496 -46.61 -0.57 19.56
N ASP A 497 -46.69 -1.44 20.56
CA ASP A 497 -47.48 -1.25 21.77
C ASP A 497 -46.75 -0.35 22.79
N ALA A 498 -47.36 -0.10 23.96
CA ALA A 498 -46.78 0.72 25.02
C ALA A 498 -45.62 0.03 25.78
N ALA A 499 -45.19 -1.15 25.32
CA ALA A 499 -44.08 -1.92 25.85
C ALA A 499 -42.75 -1.13 25.78
N PRO A 500 -41.80 -1.36 26.71
CA PRO A 500 -40.44 -0.86 26.58
C PRO A 500 -39.78 -1.28 25.26
N VAL A 501 -39.17 -0.32 24.57
CA VAL A 501 -38.54 -0.52 23.25
C VAL A 501 -37.04 -0.25 23.34
N PHE A 502 -36.23 -1.26 22.99
CA PHE A 502 -34.79 -1.12 22.81
C PHE A 502 -34.45 -1.01 21.33
N VAL A 503 -33.50 -0.14 20.97
CA VAL A 503 -33.00 0.02 19.61
C VAL A 503 -31.49 -0.16 19.54
N ALA A 504 -31.00 -0.84 18.51
CA ALA A 504 -29.58 -1.02 18.26
C ALA A 504 -29.29 -1.17 16.75
N LEU A 505 -28.06 -0.86 16.34
CA LEU A 505 -27.55 -1.25 15.03
C LEU A 505 -27.37 -2.77 14.97
N ALA A 506 -27.66 -3.37 13.81
CA ALA A 506 -27.59 -4.82 13.62
C ALA A 506 -26.15 -5.40 13.58
N ASP A 507 -25.12 -4.58 13.79
CA ASP A 507 -23.71 -4.97 13.68
C ASP A 507 -23.31 -6.00 14.77
N HIS A 508 -23.94 -5.95 15.95
CA HIS A 508 -23.80 -6.93 17.04
C HIS A 508 -25.12 -7.70 17.32
N ALA A 509 -25.90 -7.98 16.26
CA ALA A 509 -27.25 -8.52 16.41
C ALA A 509 -27.30 -9.88 17.13
N ASP A 510 -26.35 -10.79 16.89
CA ASP A 510 -26.37 -12.13 17.48
C ASP A 510 -26.19 -12.07 19.01
N ASP A 511 -25.23 -11.27 19.50
CA ASP A 511 -24.98 -11.05 20.92
C ASP A 511 -26.17 -10.37 21.61
N LEU A 512 -26.77 -9.38 20.95
CA LEU A 512 -27.92 -8.65 21.45
C LEU A 512 -29.18 -9.52 21.52
N ILE A 513 -29.41 -10.38 20.51
CA ILE A 513 -30.55 -11.31 20.52
C ILE A 513 -30.38 -12.32 21.67
N ALA A 514 -29.17 -12.82 21.92
CA ALA A 514 -28.88 -13.72 23.02
C ALA A 514 -29.08 -13.06 24.39
N ALA A 515 -28.52 -11.86 24.60
CA ALA A 515 -28.67 -11.09 25.84
C ALA A 515 -30.14 -10.70 26.09
N PHE A 516 -30.87 -10.29 25.05
CA PHE A 516 -32.29 -9.95 25.13
C PHE A 516 -33.15 -11.16 25.53
N ALA A 517 -32.89 -12.33 24.93
CA ALA A 517 -33.57 -13.57 25.30
C ALA A 517 -33.27 -14.00 26.75
N ALA A 518 -32.04 -13.76 27.23
CA ALA A 518 -31.63 -14.04 28.60
C ALA A 518 -32.22 -13.04 29.63
N ALA A 519 -32.37 -11.77 29.26
CA ALA A 519 -32.94 -10.73 30.10
C ALA A 519 -34.43 -10.96 30.37
N PHE A 520 -35.17 -11.30 29.31
CA PHE A 520 -36.63 -11.35 29.29
C PHE A 520 -37.14 -12.75 28.97
N ARG A 521 -36.82 -13.75 29.77
CA ARG A 521 -37.31 -15.12 29.52
C ARG A 521 -38.83 -15.24 29.69
N ASP A 522 -39.38 -14.52 30.66
CA ASP A 522 -40.79 -14.63 31.10
C ASP A 522 -41.62 -13.35 30.80
N ARG A 523 -41.08 -12.43 29.98
CA ARG A 523 -41.74 -11.17 29.58
C ARG A 523 -41.95 -11.10 28.07
N ASP A 524 -43.21 -10.94 27.66
CA ASP A 524 -43.62 -10.74 26.27
C ASP A 524 -43.91 -9.26 25.93
N ASP A 525 -43.84 -8.38 26.93
CA ASP A 525 -44.13 -6.96 26.87
C ASP A 525 -42.86 -6.11 26.69
N VAL A 526 -41.88 -6.59 25.91
CA VAL A 526 -40.65 -5.85 25.56
C VAL A 526 -40.33 -6.05 24.08
N ARG A 527 -39.76 -5.04 23.42
CA ARG A 527 -39.41 -5.06 21.98
C ARG A 527 -37.93 -4.75 21.77
N LEU A 528 -37.29 -5.48 20.85
CA LEU A 528 -35.96 -5.15 20.33
C LEU A 528 -36.05 -4.82 18.85
N LEU A 529 -35.68 -3.59 18.48
CA LEU A 529 -35.58 -3.13 17.10
C LEU A 529 -34.12 -3.16 16.66
N LEU A 530 -33.82 -3.95 15.64
CA LEU A 530 -32.50 -3.99 15.01
C LEU A 530 -32.55 -3.22 13.69
N LEU A 531 -31.78 -2.14 13.62
CA LEU A 531 -31.71 -1.27 12.45
C LEU A 531 -30.83 -1.90 11.38
N VAL A 532 -31.42 -2.21 10.22
CA VAL A 532 -30.78 -2.83 9.06
C VAL A 532 -30.88 -1.89 7.87
N PRO A 533 -29.79 -1.30 7.35
CA PRO A 533 -29.90 -0.37 6.24
C PRO A 533 -30.59 -1.01 5.02
N GLU A 534 -31.45 -0.28 4.31
CA GLU A 534 -32.20 -0.80 3.14
C GLU A 534 -31.26 -1.37 2.07
N SER A 535 -30.12 -0.71 1.84
CA SER A 535 -29.04 -1.18 0.96
C SER A 535 -28.48 -2.54 1.36
N ARG A 536 -28.58 -2.92 2.64
CA ARG A 536 -28.16 -4.22 3.16
C ARG A 536 -29.32 -5.22 3.23
N ALA A 537 -30.57 -4.82 2.97
CA ALA A 537 -31.73 -5.65 3.24
C ALA A 537 -31.80 -6.93 2.41
N ARG A 538 -31.25 -7.00 1.19
CA ARG A 538 -31.18 -8.26 0.41
C ARG A 538 -29.75 -8.79 0.25
N THR A 539 -28.87 -8.39 1.18
CA THR A 539 -27.49 -8.87 1.25
C THR A 539 -27.40 -10.15 2.07
N GLU A 540 -26.33 -10.89 1.82
CA GLU A 540 -26.02 -12.16 2.48
C GLU A 540 -25.98 -12.08 4.01
N THR A 541 -25.39 -11.02 4.60
CA THR A 541 -25.31 -10.84 6.06
C THR A 541 -26.70 -10.74 6.69
N ILE A 542 -27.62 -10.08 6.01
CA ILE A 542 -28.99 -9.89 6.48
C ILE A 542 -29.85 -11.12 6.22
N GLU A 543 -29.61 -11.87 5.15
CA GLU A 543 -30.26 -13.19 4.96
C GLU A 543 -29.89 -14.17 6.08
N ARG A 544 -28.62 -14.19 6.50
CA ARG A 544 -28.19 -14.94 7.70
C ARG A 544 -28.96 -14.49 8.95
N LEU A 545 -29.05 -13.18 9.16
CA LEU A 545 -29.74 -12.59 10.33
C LEU A 545 -31.26 -12.86 10.31
N ARG A 546 -31.91 -12.83 9.14
CA ARG A 546 -33.33 -13.19 8.99
C ARG A 546 -33.61 -14.62 9.41
N SER A 547 -32.75 -15.54 8.99
CA SER A 547 -32.86 -16.95 9.40
C SER A 547 -32.71 -17.13 10.92
N SER A 548 -31.89 -16.31 11.57
CA SER A 548 -31.72 -16.30 13.03
C SER A 548 -32.92 -15.66 13.77
N ALA A 549 -33.41 -14.52 13.28
CA ALA A 549 -34.49 -13.74 13.91
C ALA A 549 -35.90 -14.32 13.71
N ALA A 550 -36.12 -15.16 12.67
CA ALA A 550 -37.42 -15.75 12.35
C ALA A 550 -38.05 -16.57 13.50
N GLY A 551 -37.26 -16.99 14.49
CA GLY A 551 -37.72 -17.72 15.67
C GLY A 551 -38.25 -16.88 16.84
N ASN A 552 -38.14 -15.54 16.82
CA ASN A 552 -38.47 -14.69 17.98
C ASN A 552 -39.33 -13.46 17.61
N GLY A 553 -40.64 -13.52 17.90
CA GLY A 553 -41.60 -12.45 17.58
C GLY A 553 -41.41 -11.11 18.32
N ARG A 554 -40.47 -11.03 19.26
CA ARG A 554 -40.13 -9.81 20.00
C ARG A 554 -38.98 -9.01 19.39
N VAL A 555 -38.25 -9.64 18.46
CA VAL A 555 -37.15 -9.02 17.71
C VAL A 555 -37.66 -8.64 16.34
N ARG A 556 -37.50 -7.38 15.97
CA ARG A 556 -37.93 -6.87 14.66
C ARG A 556 -36.77 -6.23 13.93
N LEU A 557 -36.52 -6.71 12.72
CA LEU A 557 -35.61 -6.07 11.78
C LEU A 557 -36.34 -4.87 11.15
N VAL A 558 -35.77 -3.68 11.33
CA VAL A 558 -36.29 -2.43 10.75
C VAL A 558 -35.38 -2.07 9.59
N THR A 559 -35.92 -2.15 8.37
CA THR A 559 -35.17 -1.88 7.12
C THR A 559 -35.35 -0.47 6.58
N GLU A 560 -36.41 0.21 7.03
CA GLU A 560 -36.80 1.55 6.62
C GLU A 560 -37.18 2.38 7.86
N ALA A 561 -37.16 3.72 7.73
CA ALA A 561 -37.60 4.66 8.77
C ALA A 561 -36.83 4.58 10.10
N PHE A 562 -35.50 4.65 10.05
CA PHE A 562 -34.62 4.62 11.23
C PHE A 562 -34.93 5.72 12.23
N ASP A 563 -35.17 6.95 11.77
CA ASP A 563 -35.52 8.08 12.64
C ASP A 563 -36.73 7.77 13.51
N ARG A 564 -37.74 7.09 12.94
CA ARG A 564 -38.94 6.68 13.69
C ARG A 564 -38.64 5.57 14.68
N ALA A 565 -37.73 4.65 14.35
CA ALA A 565 -37.32 3.60 15.27
C ALA A 565 -36.53 4.16 16.47
N VAL A 566 -35.67 5.16 16.22
CA VAL A 566 -34.97 5.92 17.26
C VAL A 566 -35.96 6.70 18.12
N ASP A 567 -36.91 7.41 17.51
CA ASP A 567 -37.93 8.17 18.24
C ASP A 567 -38.86 7.30 19.09
N ALA A 568 -39.15 6.08 18.65
CA ALA A 568 -39.99 5.13 19.38
C ALA A 568 -39.29 4.48 20.59
N ALA A 569 -37.95 4.46 20.62
CA ALA A 569 -37.14 3.73 21.59
C ALA A 569 -37.17 4.36 22.99
N ASP A 570 -37.16 3.55 24.04
CA ASP A 570 -36.90 4.02 25.40
C ASP A 570 -35.40 4.02 25.71
N TRP A 571 -34.66 3.07 25.12
CA TRP A 571 -33.22 2.93 25.29
C TRP A 571 -32.54 2.57 23.96
N ALA A 572 -31.37 3.16 23.72
CA ALA A 572 -30.45 2.72 22.69
C ALA A 572 -29.32 1.88 23.30
N ILE A 573 -28.88 0.84 22.59
CA ILE A 573 -27.78 -0.04 23.02
C ILE A 573 -26.65 0.00 22.00
N SER A 574 -25.42 0.24 22.46
CA SER A 574 -24.21 0.17 21.64
C SER A 574 -23.12 -0.64 22.33
N LEU A 575 -22.62 -1.68 21.66
CA LEU A 575 -21.54 -2.54 22.17
C LEU A 575 -20.20 -2.29 21.46
N HIS A 576 -20.10 -1.19 20.72
CA HIS A 576 -18.95 -0.91 19.87
C HIS A 576 -17.75 -0.43 20.68
N GLU A 577 -16.61 -1.09 20.49
CA GLU A 577 -15.31 -0.72 21.06
C GLU A 577 -14.62 0.36 20.21
N PRO A 578 -13.73 1.19 20.81
CA PRO A 578 -12.97 2.18 20.07
C PRO A 578 -12.10 1.53 18.98
N GLY A 579 -12.13 2.08 17.76
CA GLY A 579 -11.32 1.60 16.65
C GLY A 579 -11.96 0.48 15.82
N CYS A 580 -13.27 0.21 15.96
CA CYS A 580 -13.99 -0.71 15.09
C CYS A 580 -14.09 -0.18 13.63
N ALA A 581 -14.25 -1.09 12.66
CA ALA A 581 -14.25 -0.73 11.23
C ALA A 581 -15.35 0.30 10.86
N ASP A 582 -16.53 0.19 11.48
CA ASP A 582 -17.69 1.05 11.22
C ASP A 582 -17.83 2.22 12.24
N THR A 583 -16.73 2.61 12.91
CA THR A 583 -16.76 3.62 14.02
C THR A 583 -17.50 4.91 13.63
N ALA A 584 -17.37 5.37 12.39
CA ALA A 584 -17.97 6.61 11.92
C ALA A 584 -19.50 6.54 11.79
N LYS A 585 -20.00 5.49 11.15
CA LYS A 585 -21.44 5.17 11.09
C LYS A 585 -22.03 5.04 12.50
N VAL A 586 -21.32 4.33 13.38
CA VAL A 586 -21.72 4.18 14.79
C VAL A 586 -21.79 5.54 15.48
N ASN A 587 -20.77 6.39 15.29
CA ASN A 587 -20.72 7.73 15.85
C ASN A 587 -21.82 8.64 15.34
N ALA A 588 -22.13 8.61 14.05
CA ALA A 588 -23.23 9.36 13.46
C ALA A 588 -24.56 8.94 14.10
N TRP A 589 -24.82 7.63 14.15
CA TRP A 589 -26.02 7.09 14.78
C TRP A 589 -26.12 7.45 16.27
N LEU A 590 -25.03 7.33 17.03
CA LEU A 590 -24.98 7.71 18.44
C LEU A 590 -25.21 9.20 18.65
N THR A 591 -24.64 10.05 17.78
CA THR A 591 -24.81 11.51 17.81
C THR A 591 -26.27 11.87 17.52
N GLU A 592 -26.87 11.31 16.49
CA GLU A 592 -28.29 11.53 16.13
C GLU A 592 -29.22 11.05 17.24
N THR A 593 -28.99 9.85 17.77
CA THR A 593 -29.75 9.26 18.88
C THR A 593 -29.68 10.14 20.14
N SER A 594 -28.48 10.64 20.46
CA SER A 594 -28.26 11.53 21.61
C SER A 594 -28.89 12.90 21.39
N LEU A 595 -28.84 13.45 20.17
CA LEU A 595 -29.55 14.67 19.82
C LEU A 595 -31.07 14.48 19.99
N ARG A 596 -31.65 13.34 19.64
CA ARG A 596 -33.08 13.08 19.92
C ARG A 596 -33.40 12.93 21.41
N GLY A 597 -32.39 12.89 22.29
CA GLY A 597 -32.55 12.73 23.74
C GLY A 597 -32.86 11.30 24.15
N VAL A 598 -32.49 10.31 23.33
CA VAL A 598 -32.65 8.89 23.65
C VAL A 598 -31.46 8.45 24.51
N PRO A 599 -31.69 7.84 25.69
CA PRO A 599 -30.61 7.42 26.58
C PRO A 599 -29.85 6.22 26.03
N LEU A 600 -28.54 6.17 26.33
CA LEU A 600 -27.61 5.17 25.80
C LEU A 600 -27.12 4.21 26.88
N ILE A 601 -27.20 2.90 26.60
CA ILE A 601 -26.49 1.83 27.29
C ILE A 601 -25.28 1.45 26.44
N THR A 602 -24.09 1.45 27.05
CA THR A 602 -22.83 1.18 26.35
C THR A 602 -21.86 0.40 27.24
N ILE A 603 -20.80 -0.17 26.67
CA ILE A 603 -19.70 -0.76 27.43
C ILE A 603 -18.73 0.33 27.95
N ALA A 604 -18.11 0.09 29.10
CA ALA A 604 -17.12 0.97 29.71
C ALA A 604 -15.84 0.98 28.85
N GLY A 605 -15.40 2.19 28.48
CA GLY A 605 -14.32 2.36 27.49
C GLY A 605 -14.78 2.10 26.04
N GLY A 606 -16.08 1.96 25.79
CA GLY A 606 -16.67 1.88 24.45
C GLY A 606 -16.87 3.24 23.80
N VAL A 607 -17.18 3.24 22.49
CA VAL A 607 -17.38 4.44 21.67
C VAL A 607 -18.44 5.39 22.27
N GLY A 608 -19.54 4.84 22.79
CA GLY A 608 -20.60 5.63 23.42
C GLY A 608 -20.18 6.33 24.71
N ALA A 609 -19.30 5.69 25.51
CA ALA A 609 -18.80 6.25 26.75
C ALA A 609 -17.79 7.38 26.50
N ASP A 610 -16.96 7.23 25.47
CA ASP A 610 -16.02 8.26 25.02
C ASP A 610 -16.74 9.49 24.43
N LEU A 611 -17.82 9.28 23.69
CA LEU A 611 -18.62 10.35 23.09
C LEU A 611 -19.36 11.20 24.15
N LEU A 612 -19.99 10.55 25.12
CA LEU A 612 -20.98 11.19 26.01
C LEU A 612 -20.44 11.49 27.42
N GLY A 613 -19.35 10.84 27.82
CA GLY A 613 -18.81 10.92 29.18
C GLY A 613 -19.66 10.16 30.20
N ALA A 614 -19.20 10.16 31.47
CA ALA A 614 -19.77 9.33 32.54
C ALA A 614 -21.23 9.68 32.91
N ASP A 615 -21.66 10.92 32.66
CA ASP A 615 -23.01 11.40 32.99
C ASP A 615 -24.01 11.26 31.83
N GLY A 616 -23.53 11.03 30.60
CA GLY A 616 -24.35 10.98 29.38
C GLY A 616 -24.70 9.56 28.91
N CYS A 617 -24.25 8.51 29.60
CA CYS A 617 -24.57 7.12 29.25
C CYS A 617 -24.55 6.21 30.48
N VAL A 618 -25.13 5.02 30.35
CA VAL A 618 -24.95 3.93 31.33
C VAL A 618 -23.85 3.00 30.82
N ALA A 619 -22.68 3.06 31.45
CA ALA A 619 -21.51 2.26 31.09
C ALA A 619 -21.47 0.92 31.84
N LEU A 620 -21.38 -0.19 31.09
CA LEU A 620 -21.31 -1.56 31.61
C LEU A 620 -19.85 -1.99 31.80
N PRO A 621 -19.46 -2.58 32.93
CA PRO A 621 -18.10 -3.08 33.15
C PRO A 621 -17.77 -4.26 32.22
N THR A 622 -16.57 -4.25 31.63
CA THR A 622 -16.05 -5.30 30.74
C THR A 622 -15.35 -6.39 31.56
N ASP A 623 -16.04 -7.50 31.83
CA ASP A 623 -15.43 -8.76 32.29
C ASP A 623 -15.66 -9.83 31.20
N GLU A 624 -14.58 -10.34 30.62
CA GLU A 624 -14.58 -11.27 29.47
C GLU A 624 -15.36 -12.57 29.72
N PHE A 625 -15.62 -12.92 30.99
CA PHE A 625 -16.31 -14.16 31.36
C PHE A 625 -17.82 -14.01 31.63
N ALA A 626 -18.39 -12.80 31.52
CA ALA A 626 -19.79 -12.55 31.92
C ALA A 626 -20.57 -11.55 31.05
N ALA A 627 -20.06 -11.11 29.89
CA ALA A 627 -20.66 -10.06 29.06
C ALA A 627 -22.17 -10.28 28.78
N ASP A 628 -22.58 -11.47 28.34
CA ASP A 628 -23.98 -11.79 28.01
C ASP A 628 -24.91 -11.65 29.23
N THR A 629 -24.45 -12.11 30.40
CA THR A 629 -25.18 -12.04 31.68
C THR A 629 -25.28 -10.62 32.22
N MET A 630 -24.25 -9.80 32.02
CA MET A 630 -24.18 -8.42 32.51
C MET A 630 -25.03 -7.47 31.66
N ILE A 631 -24.98 -7.61 30.33
CA ILE A 631 -25.88 -6.90 29.42
C ILE A 631 -27.33 -7.28 29.73
N ALA A 632 -27.61 -8.59 29.87
CA ALA A 632 -28.94 -9.07 30.21
C ALA A 632 -29.46 -8.56 31.57
N GLY A 633 -28.57 -8.37 32.56
CA GLY A 633 -28.91 -7.76 33.84
C GLY A 633 -29.24 -6.27 33.71
N ALA A 634 -28.39 -5.52 33.02
CA ALA A 634 -28.55 -4.08 32.87
C ALA A 634 -29.81 -3.70 32.08
N ILE A 635 -30.07 -4.36 30.94
CA ILE A 635 -31.30 -4.07 30.16
C ILE A 635 -32.56 -4.50 30.90
N ARG A 636 -32.48 -5.51 31.78
CA ARG A 636 -33.61 -5.93 32.63
C ARG A 636 -33.94 -4.87 33.69
N ASP A 637 -32.93 -4.34 34.36
CA ASP A 637 -33.12 -3.37 35.45
C ASP A 637 -33.54 -1.99 34.93
N LEU A 638 -33.12 -1.62 33.72
CA LEU A 638 -33.40 -0.32 33.09
C LEU A 638 -34.70 -0.27 32.27
N ALA A 639 -35.29 -1.41 31.92
CA ALA A 639 -36.45 -1.48 31.03
C ALA A 639 -37.62 -0.57 31.47
N ASP A 640 -37.86 -0.46 32.77
CA ASP A 640 -38.97 0.31 33.35
C ASP A 640 -38.50 1.57 34.12
N ASP A 641 -37.20 1.93 34.07
CA ASP A 641 -36.64 3.09 34.78
C ASP A 641 -36.63 4.37 33.92
N HIS A 642 -37.81 4.97 33.79
CA HIS A 642 -38.00 6.21 33.03
C HIS A 642 -37.26 7.41 33.63
N ALA A 643 -37.06 7.47 34.95
CA ALA A 643 -36.40 8.59 35.60
C ALA A 643 -34.90 8.64 35.25
N THR A 644 -34.25 7.48 35.22
CA THR A 644 -32.86 7.36 34.77
C THR A 644 -32.77 7.60 33.26
N ALA A 645 -33.71 7.08 32.48
CA ALA A 645 -33.79 7.33 31.03
C ALA A 645 -33.83 8.83 30.69
N ASP A 646 -34.72 9.61 31.34
CA ASP A 646 -34.85 11.05 31.09
C ASP A 646 -33.59 11.82 31.50
N LYS A 647 -33.01 11.48 32.67
CA LYS A 647 -31.79 12.10 33.16
C LYS A 647 -30.62 11.87 32.22
N VAL A 648 -30.40 10.61 31.82
CA VAL A 648 -29.30 10.21 30.93
C VAL A 648 -29.49 10.80 29.52
N GLY A 649 -30.70 10.72 28.96
CA GLY A 649 -31.00 11.27 27.63
C GLY A 649 -30.82 12.78 27.55
N SER A 650 -31.22 13.52 28.60
CA SER A 650 -31.02 14.98 28.69
C SER A 650 -29.53 15.35 28.83
N ALA A 651 -28.79 14.61 29.65
CA ALA A 651 -27.35 14.80 29.81
C ALA A 651 -26.58 14.48 28.52
N ALA A 652 -26.95 13.39 27.82
CA ALA A 652 -26.38 13.00 26.53
C ALA A 652 -26.58 14.10 25.47
N ARG A 653 -27.82 14.60 25.31
CA ARG A 653 -28.14 15.68 24.38
C ARG A 653 -27.35 16.95 24.68
N THR A 654 -27.29 17.34 25.95
CA THR A 654 -26.56 18.55 26.38
C THR A 654 -25.07 18.42 26.06
N SER A 655 -24.47 17.27 26.37
CA SER A 655 -23.06 16.97 26.09
C SER A 655 -22.75 17.07 24.58
N VAL A 656 -23.60 16.51 23.71
CA VAL A 656 -23.40 16.59 22.26
C VAL A 656 -23.57 18.02 21.73
N LEU A 657 -24.59 18.76 22.17
CA LEU A 657 -24.81 20.14 21.75
C LEU A 657 -23.67 21.08 22.16
N ASP A 658 -23.13 20.90 23.37
CA ASP A 658 -22.01 21.69 23.87
C ASP A 658 -20.71 21.38 23.09
N ASN A 659 -20.43 20.10 22.84
CA ASN A 659 -19.21 19.67 22.16
C ASN A 659 -19.22 19.94 20.64
N LEU A 660 -20.39 19.94 20.01
CA LEU A 660 -20.55 20.18 18.56
C LEU A 660 -21.04 21.59 18.21
N ALA A 661 -21.13 22.50 19.20
CA ALA A 661 -21.49 23.89 18.97
C ALA A 661 -20.56 24.55 17.92
N LEU A 662 -21.12 25.40 17.06
CA LEU A 662 -20.38 26.02 15.95
C LEU A 662 -19.15 26.82 16.41
N ALA A 663 -19.23 27.47 17.58
CA ALA A 663 -18.10 28.19 18.17
C ALA A 663 -17.00 27.23 18.66
N VAL A 664 -17.37 26.07 19.19
CA VAL A 664 -16.44 25.05 19.70
C VAL A 664 -15.74 24.33 18.55
N THR A 665 -16.51 23.91 17.54
CA THR A 665 -16.00 23.26 16.31
C THR A 665 -15.14 24.22 15.49
N GLY A 666 -15.59 25.47 15.30
CA GLY A 666 -14.82 26.51 14.64
C GLY A 666 -13.50 26.82 15.34
N ALA A 667 -13.49 26.89 16.68
CA ALA A 667 -12.26 27.07 17.45
C ALA A 667 -11.32 25.85 17.37
N ALA A 668 -11.86 24.63 17.33
CA ALA A 668 -11.08 23.41 17.17
C ALA A 668 -10.43 23.32 15.77
N VAL A 669 -11.21 23.55 14.72
CA VAL A 669 -10.73 23.62 13.33
C VAL A 669 -9.68 24.71 13.19
N ARG A 670 -9.93 25.92 13.73
CA ARG A 670 -8.96 27.02 13.73
C ARG A 670 -7.62 26.61 14.34
N ARG A 671 -7.63 26.05 15.56
CA ARG A 671 -6.41 25.61 16.24
C ARG A 671 -5.62 24.62 15.38
N ARG A 672 -6.31 23.69 14.72
CA ARG A 672 -5.68 22.67 13.90
C ARG A 672 -5.14 23.23 12.58
N ILE A 673 -5.88 24.09 11.88
CA ILE A 673 -5.40 24.82 10.69
C ILE A 673 -4.18 25.67 11.04
N GLU A 674 -4.20 26.38 12.18
CA GLU A 674 -3.04 27.17 12.64
C GLU A 674 -1.81 26.29 12.88
N LEU A 675 -1.98 25.08 13.41
CA LEU A 675 -0.89 24.12 13.59
C LEU A 675 -0.37 23.58 12.26
N ALA A 676 -1.26 23.18 11.35
CA ALA A 676 -0.89 22.72 10.01
C ALA A 676 -0.18 23.81 9.20
N TYR A 677 -0.68 25.05 9.24
CA TYR A 677 -0.04 26.21 8.63
C TYR A 677 1.33 26.51 9.23
N ARG A 678 1.48 26.40 10.57
CA ARG A 678 2.80 26.52 11.22
C ARG A 678 3.75 25.41 10.82
N SER A 679 3.27 24.17 10.67
CA SER A 679 4.05 23.03 10.20
C SER A 679 4.51 23.23 8.76
N TRP A 680 3.58 23.59 7.86
CA TRP A 680 3.87 23.95 6.47
C TRP A 680 4.87 25.10 6.37
N ARG A 681 4.65 26.17 7.15
CA ARG A 681 5.55 27.33 7.19
C ARG A 681 6.89 27.00 7.80
N ALA A 682 6.97 26.09 8.78
CA ALA A 682 8.22 25.61 9.35
C ALA A 682 8.98 24.71 8.37
N GLY A 683 8.30 23.83 7.63
CA GLY A 683 8.89 23.06 6.54
C GLY A 683 9.43 23.97 5.43
N ARG A 684 8.67 25.02 5.08
CA ARG A 684 9.09 26.05 4.13
C ARG A 684 10.18 26.97 4.67
N ALA A 685 10.19 27.24 5.97
CA ALA A 685 11.24 27.98 6.65
C ALA A 685 12.44 27.09 6.98
N VAL A 686 12.39 25.77 6.92
CA VAL A 686 13.58 24.89 6.91
C VAL A 686 14.14 24.83 5.50
N ALA A 687 13.27 24.78 4.49
CA ALA A 687 13.62 25.01 3.09
C ALA A 687 14.12 26.44 2.81
N GLY A 688 13.75 27.41 3.67
CA GLY A 688 14.13 28.82 3.60
C GLY A 688 15.21 29.24 4.62
N ALA A 689 15.40 28.54 5.73
CA ALA A 689 16.44 28.79 6.76
C ALA A 689 17.71 27.95 6.52
N ALA A 690 17.83 27.43 5.29
CA ALA A 690 19.07 27.56 4.55
C ALA A 690 19.57 29.03 4.47
N ASP A 691 18.75 30.05 4.84
CA ASP A 691 19.12 31.41 5.26
C ASP A 691 18.87 31.68 6.79
N ASP A 692 19.94 31.97 7.55
CA ASP A 692 20.02 32.68 8.86
C ASP A 692 19.76 32.01 10.25
N ASP A 693 20.86 31.97 11.03
CA ASP A 693 21.11 31.87 12.50
C ASP A 693 20.32 30.84 13.40
N PRO A 694 20.96 29.74 13.85
CA PRO A 694 20.34 28.66 14.63
C PRO A 694 20.03 28.95 16.12
N LEU A 695 20.53 30.02 16.74
CA LEU A 695 20.47 30.15 18.22
C LEU A 695 19.30 30.99 18.77
N ARG A 696 18.45 31.52 17.89
CA ARG A 696 17.33 32.38 18.31
C ARG A 696 16.20 31.59 18.98
N ALA A 697 15.92 30.39 18.50
CA ALA A 697 14.86 29.53 19.02
C ALA A 697 15.15 29.03 20.45
N LEU A 698 16.42 28.70 20.75
CA LEU A 698 16.83 28.19 22.05
C LEU A 698 16.77 29.27 23.15
N ARG A 699 17.07 30.53 22.80
CA ARG A 699 16.97 31.67 23.72
C ARG A 699 15.52 32.05 24.04
N ALA A 700 14.60 31.89 23.07
CA ALA A 700 13.18 32.13 23.28
C ALA A 700 12.53 31.12 24.25
N ALA A 701 12.96 29.85 24.22
CA ALA A 701 12.45 28.80 25.11
C ALA A 701 12.82 29.03 26.59
N ARG A 702 14.03 29.54 26.86
CA ARG A 702 14.48 29.93 28.22
C ARG A 702 13.65 31.07 28.84
N HIS A 703 13.19 32.03 28.03
CA HIS A 703 12.38 33.15 28.53
C HIS A 703 10.94 32.77 28.86
N ALA A 704 10.43 31.68 28.29
CA ALA A 704 9.10 31.15 28.61
C ALA A 704 9.07 30.35 29.93
N LEU A 705 10.15 29.62 30.23
CA LEU A 705 10.31 28.77 31.42
C LEU A 705 10.62 29.53 32.73
N LEU A 706 11.11 30.78 32.65
CA LEU A 706 11.49 31.58 33.81
C LEU A 706 10.33 32.39 34.46
N ARG A 707 9.08 32.26 33.98
CA ARG A 707 7.93 32.89 34.65
C ARG A 707 7.52 32.07 35.88
N ARG A 708 7.86 32.56 37.07
CA ARG A 708 7.30 32.02 38.32
C ARG A 708 5.84 32.47 38.48
N PRO A 709 4.90 31.57 38.86
CA PRO A 709 3.61 31.97 39.38
C PRO A 709 3.80 32.61 40.76
N ASP A 710 3.24 33.81 40.95
CA ASP A 710 3.29 34.55 42.22
C ASP A 710 2.34 33.90 43.24
N ALA A 711 2.85 33.52 44.42
CA ALA A 711 2.12 32.71 45.40
C ALA A 711 1.51 33.52 46.56
N ASP A 712 1.61 34.85 46.54
CA ASP A 712 1.26 35.72 47.70
C ASP A 712 -0.08 36.46 47.59
N VAL A 713 -1.07 35.89 46.89
CA VAL A 713 -2.44 36.46 46.89
C VAL A 713 -3.32 35.73 47.92
N GLY A 714 -3.62 36.45 49.01
CA GLY A 714 -4.31 35.94 50.21
C GLY A 714 -5.72 35.38 49.97
N HIS A 715 -6.11 34.41 50.80
CA HIS A 715 -7.42 33.73 50.72
C HIS A 715 -8.07 33.56 52.10
N ARG A 716 -9.40 33.72 52.12
CA ARG A 716 -10.30 33.75 53.29
C ARG A 716 -11.15 32.47 53.38
N ILE A 717 -10.60 31.28 53.64
CA ILE A 717 -11.46 30.13 54.02
C ILE A 717 -10.74 29.24 55.05
N PRO A 718 -11.33 29.01 56.24
CA PRO A 718 -10.78 28.13 57.27
C PRO A 718 -11.09 26.67 56.92
N MET A 719 -10.10 25.78 57.06
CA MET A 719 -10.08 24.30 56.82
C MET A 719 -9.29 23.79 55.59
N ALA A 720 -8.67 24.66 54.79
CA ALA A 720 -7.73 24.26 53.72
C ALA A 720 -6.41 23.54 54.15
N PRO A 721 -5.86 23.59 55.39
CA PRO A 721 -4.48 23.12 55.62
C PRO A 721 -4.25 21.59 55.59
N GLN A 722 -5.27 20.75 55.85
CA GLN A 722 -5.08 19.30 56.01
C GLN A 722 -5.23 18.51 54.70
N LEU A 723 -6.23 18.85 53.87
CA LEU A 723 -6.39 18.30 52.52
C LEU A 723 -5.25 18.75 51.58
N ARG A 724 -4.77 19.99 51.74
CA ARG A 724 -3.65 20.51 50.96
C ARG A 724 -2.32 19.82 51.33
N ARG A 725 -2.14 19.31 52.55
CA ARG A 725 -0.92 18.56 52.94
C ARG A 725 -0.84 17.14 52.39
N ALA A 726 -1.94 16.51 52.03
CA ALA A 726 -1.96 15.18 51.42
C ALA A 726 -1.82 15.28 49.89
N VAL A 727 -2.58 16.19 49.28
CA VAL A 727 -2.55 16.45 47.82
C VAL A 727 -1.23 17.12 47.41
N LEU A 728 -0.68 18.05 48.20
CA LEU A 728 0.65 18.61 47.92
C LEU A 728 1.78 17.64 48.26
N ARG A 729 1.60 16.56 49.03
CA ARG A 729 2.69 15.58 49.24
C ARG A 729 2.83 14.64 48.06
N VAL A 730 1.71 14.31 47.42
CA VAL A 730 1.65 13.50 46.20
C VAL A 730 2.09 14.32 44.98
N LEU A 731 1.63 15.57 44.84
CA LEU A 731 2.11 16.49 43.80
C LEU A 731 3.56 16.91 44.02
N ASN A 732 4.01 17.15 45.25
CA ASN A 732 5.42 17.46 45.52
C ASN A 732 6.33 16.24 45.31
N HIS A 733 5.84 14.99 45.36
CA HIS A 733 6.64 13.81 44.99
C HIS A 733 6.78 13.69 43.46
N TYR A 734 5.71 13.98 42.71
CA TYR A 734 5.71 13.96 41.24
C TYR A 734 6.45 15.18 40.64
N ASP A 735 6.25 16.38 41.18
CA ASP A 735 6.98 17.60 40.80
C ASP A 735 8.42 17.60 41.30
N GLN A 736 8.73 17.07 42.50
CA GLN A 736 10.14 16.92 42.90
C GLN A 736 10.84 15.86 42.07
N HIS A 737 10.17 14.82 41.59
CA HIS A 737 10.81 13.82 40.73
C HIS A 737 10.99 14.35 39.30
N LEU A 738 9.99 15.02 38.71
CA LEU A 738 10.12 15.67 37.39
C LEU A 738 11.08 16.85 37.42
N THR A 739 11.05 17.69 38.45
CA THR A 739 11.98 18.82 38.60
C THR A 739 13.37 18.35 39.06
N SER A 740 13.50 17.24 39.79
CA SER A 740 14.82 16.63 40.12
C SER A 740 15.41 15.90 38.91
N VAL A 741 14.60 15.23 38.09
CA VAL A 741 15.05 14.62 36.83
C VAL A 741 15.40 15.71 35.81
N LEU A 742 14.60 16.77 35.69
CA LEU A 742 14.90 17.92 34.83
C LEU A 742 16.06 18.75 35.37
N ASN A 743 16.21 18.96 36.69
CA ASN A 743 17.40 19.60 37.27
C ASN A 743 18.62 18.70 37.18
N SER A 744 18.51 17.38 37.32
CA SER A 744 19.64 16.45 37.14
C SER A 744 20.07 16.37 35.66
N LEU A 745 19.12 16.49 34.73
CA LEU A 745 19.36 16.57 33.28
C LEU A 745 19.93 17.95 32.88
N ILE A 746 19.43 19.05 33.45
CA ILE A 746 19.93 20.40 33.19
C ILE A 746 21.27 20.62 33.90
N ASP A 747 21.44 20.24 35.16
CA ASP A 747 22.71 20.26 35.88
C ASP A 747 23.71 19.28 35.25
N GLY A 748 23.25 18.15 34.72
CA GLY A 748 24.08 17.22 33.95
C GLY A 748 24.57 17.85 32.65
N VAL A 749 23.70 18.52 31.90
CA VAL A 749 24.04 19.24 30.65
C VAL A 749 24.85 20.51 30.93
N GLU A 750 24.60 21.22 32.02
CA GLU A 750 25.31 22.43 32.43
C GLU A 750 26.68 22.10 33.05
N ARG A 751 26.81 20.99 33.80
CA ARG A 751 28.10 20.48 34.29
C ARG A 751 28.92 19.90 33.16
N THR A 752 28.30 19.22 32.19
CA THR A 752 28.99 18.74 30.98
C THR A 752 29.38 19.91 30.06
N ALA A 753 28.53 20.93 29.90
CA ALA A 753 28.83 22.12 29.12
C ALA A 753 29.83 23.06 29.81
N ALA A 754 29.81 23.19 31.13
CA ALA A 754 30.78 23.95 31.91
C ALA A 754 32.13 23.22 31.96
N GLU A 755 32.15 21.89 32.13
CA GLU A 755 33.39 21.09 32.03
C GLU A 755 33.95 21.08 30.60
N LEU A 756 33.10 21.13 29.56
CA LEU A 756 33.51 21.30 28.16
C LEU A 756 34.04 22.70 27.87
N VAL A 757 33.41 23.77 28.38
CA VAL A 757 33.86 25.16 28.19
C VAL A 757 35.12 25.46 29.01
N GLU A 758 35.23 24.98 30.25
CA GLU A 758 36.44 25.09 31.08
C GLU A 758 37.58 24.23 30.53
N ARG A 759 37.29 23.07 29.89
CA ARG A 759 38.27 22.32 29.10
C ARG A 759 38.59 23.00 27.77
N GLN A 760 37.65 23.69 27.12
CA GLN A 760 37.90 24.43 25.89
C GLN A 760 38.82 25.63 26.13
N GLU A 761 38.72 26.31 27.28
CA GLU A 761 39.66 27.37 27.69
C GLU A 761 41.05 26.79 28.10
N LYS A 762 41.08 25.61 28.73
CA LYS A 762 42.35 24.89 29.04
C LYS A 762 43.01 24.26 27.80
N LEU A 763 42.24 23.91 26.77
CA LEU A 763 42.72 23.37 25.48
C LEU A 763 43.07 24.48 24.48
N ALA A 764 42.41 25.65 24.55
CA ALA A 764 42.83 26.84 23.81
C ALA A 764 44.20 27.39 24.29
N THR A 765 44.62 27.04 25.52
CA THR A 765 45.91 27.42 26.09
C THR A 765 47.01 26.36 25.93
N ALA A 766 46.68 25.13 25.50
CA ALA A 766 47.64 24.05 25.28
C ALA A 766 47.64 23.65 23.79
N GLY A 767 48.63 24.16 23.05
CA GLY A 767 48.72 24.07 21.58
C GLY A 767 48.57 22.66 20.99
N ALA A 768 47.97 22.65 19.79
CA ALA A 768 47.55 21.52 18.97
C ALA A 768 48.54 20.35 18.87
N GLY A 769 48.01 19.12 18.94
CA GLY A 769 48.79 17.95 18.51
C GLY A 769 48.26 16.53 18.79
N HIS A 770 47.18 16.30 19.55
CA HIS A 770 46.81 14.91 19.97
C HIS A 770 45.33 14.52 19.73
N ASP A 771 44.64 15.12 18.77
CA ASP A 771 43.16 15.04 18.67
C ASP A 771 42.56 13.72 18.12
N ILE A 772 43.27 12.89 17.35
CA ILE A 772 42.64 11.70 16.72
C ILE A 772 42.59 10.47 17.66
N ASP A 773 43.61 10.26 18.48
CA ASP A 773 43.67 9.08 19.36
C ASP A 773 42.73 9.19 20.58
N LEU A 774 42.45 10.43 21.04
CA LEU A 774 41.49 10.70 22.11
C LEU A 774 40.03 10.52 21.64
N LEU A 775 39.72 10.94 20.42
CA LEU A 775 38.41 10.71 19.78
C LEU A 775 38.15 9.21 19.53
N ARG A 776 39.19 8.44 19.18
CA ARG A 776 39.11 6.99 19.03
C ARG A 776 38.86 6.28 20.37
N ALA A 777 39.54 6.71 21.43
CA ALA A 777 39.32 6.18 22.78
C ALA A 777 37.90 6.46 23.32
N ASP A 778 37.33 7.62 22.99
CA ASP A 778 35.95 7.97 23.37
C ASP A 778 34.92 7.14 22.58
N LEU A 779 35.19 6.86 21.30
CA LEU A 779 34.35 5.96 20.48
C LEU A 779 34.38 4.52 21.02
N ASP A 780 35.57 4.02 21.38
CA ASP A 780 35.75 2.69 21.96
C ASP A 780 35.05 2.55 23.31
N LEU A 781 35.08 3.59 24.16
CA LEU A 781 34.37 3.62 25.43
C LEU A 781 32.84 3.63 25.25
N MET A 782 32.32 4.30 24.22
CA MET A 782 30.89 4.29 23.89
C MET A 782 30.44 2.93 23.33
N VAL A 783 31.27 2.28 22.51
CA VAL A 783 31.02 0.92 22.01
C VAL A 783 31.04 -0.11 23.14
N GLU A 784 31.99 -0.01 24.08
CA GLU A 784 32.04 -0.86 25.28
C GLU A 784 30.81 -0.65 26.18
N ARG A 785 30.35 0.59 26.37
CA ARG A 785 29.11 0.89 27.11
C ARG A 785 27.88 0.30 26.43
N GLY A 786 27.78 0.39 25.10
CA GLY A 786 26.70 -0.24 24.32
C GLY A 786 26.69 -1.76 24.46
N ALA A 787 27.86 -2.40 24.41
CA ALA A 787 27.98 -3.85 24.62
C ALA A 787 27.62 -4.28 26.05
N HIS A 788 27.94 -3.47 27.07
CA HIS A 788 27.59 -3.74 28.46
C HIS A 788 26.08 -3.62 28.73
N LEU A 789 25.44 -2.59 28.17
CA LEU A 789 23.98 -2.39 28.23
C LEU A 789 23.22 -3.51 27.51
N SER A 790 23.68 -3.95 26.33
CA SER A 790 23.08 -5.07 25.60
C SER A 790 23.12 -6.38 26.40
N LYS A 791 24.24 -6.67 27.10
CA LYS A 791 24.34 -7.85 27.97
C LYS A 791 23.36 -7.80 29.16
N GLN A 792 23.13 -6.64 29.74
CA GLN A 792 22.18 -6.46 30.85
C GLN A 792 20.71 -6.60 30.40
N VAL A 793 20.37 -6.14 29.20
CA VAL A 793 19.02 -6.30 28.62
C VAL A 793 18.71 -7.77 28.34
N SER A 794 19.67 -8.53 27.81
CA SER A 794 19.51 -9.99 27.61
C SER A 794 19.33 -10.75 28.92
N ALA A 795 20.10 -10.44 29.97
CA ALA A 795 19.98 -11.08 31.28
C ALA A 795 18.61 -10.82 31.95
N ASN A 796 18.07 -9.59 31.82
CA ASN A 796 16.72 -9.28 32.31
C ASN A 796 15.62 -9.98 31.48
N GLY A 797 15.84 -10.19 30.17
CA GLY A 797 14.94 -10.95 29.31
C GLY A 797 14.80 -12.41 29.74
N GLU A 798 15.91 -13.07 30.08
CA GLU A 798 15.91 -14.45 30.60
C GLU A 798 15.18 -14.57 31.95
N GLU A 799 15.35 -13.58 32.84
CA GLU A 799 14.68 -13.55 34.15
C GLU A 799 13.15 -13.33 34.02
N VAL A 800 12.71 -12.47 33.09
CA VAL A 800 11.27 -12.27 32.78
C VAL A 800 10.64 -13.54 32.23
N VAL A 801 11.33 -14.26 31.34
CA VAL A 801 10.86 -15.54 30.81
C VAL A 801 10.73 -16.59 31.92
N ARG A 802 11.70 -16.64 32.85
CA ARG A 802 11.66 -17.53 34.03
C ARG A 802 10.47 -17.22 34.94
N LEU A 803 10.27 -15.95 35.29
CA LEU A 803 9.18 -15.51 36.17
C LEU A 803 7.79 -15.76 35.54
N ARG A 804 7.63 -15.54 34.23
CA ARG A 804 6.39 -15.85 33.50
C ARG A 804 6.06 -17.34 33.55
N GLY A 805 7.08 -18.20 33.45
CA GLY A 805 6.95 -19.65 33.62
C GLY A 805 6.64 -20.09 35.05
N GLU A 806 7.06 -19.33 36.06
CA GLU A 806 6.71 -19.58 37.47
C GLU A 806 5.28 -19.15 37.81
N VAL A 807 4.83 -17.99 37.33
CA VAL A 807 3.43 -17.53 37.46
C VAL A 807 2.49 -18.55 36.81
N SER A 808 2.76 -18.94 35.55
CA SER A 808 1.92 -19.93 34.84
C SER A 808 1.83 -21.29 35.53
N ARG A 809 2.91 -21.74 36.20
CA ARG A 809 2.90 -22.98 37.00
C ARG A 809 2.12 -22.80 38.31
N GLY A 810 2.26 -21.65 38.97
CA GLY A 810 1.49 -21.30 40.16
C GLY A 810 -0.01 -21.26 39.90
N THR A 811 -0.44 -20.61 38.80
CA THR A 811 -1.85 -20.51 38.42
C THR A 811 -2.49 -21.87 38.17
N ARG A 812 -1.77 -22.82 37.56
CA ARG A 812 -2.25 -24.20 37.39
C ARG A 812 -2.42 -24.92 38.73
N ALA A 813 -1.45 -24.81 39.64
CA ALA A 813 -1.51 -25.43 40.95
C ALA A 813 -2.66 -24.87 41.82
N VAL A 814 -2.91 -23.57 41.76
CA VAL A 814 -4.06 -22.92 42.42
C VAL A 814 -5.38 -23.38 41.80
N LYS A 815 -5.45 -23.55 40.48
CA LYS A 815 -6.64 -24.08 39.80
C LYS A 815 -6.94 -25.52 40.22
N GLU A 816 -5.93 -26.38 40.31
CA GLU A 816 -6.07 -27.77 40.80
C GLU A 816 -6.55 -27.80 42.26
N LEU A 817 -5.94 -27.01 43.15
CA LEU A 817 -6.38 -26.88 44.55
C LEU A 817 -7.82 -26.35 44.66
N SER A 818 -8.20 -25.36 43.85
CA SER A 818 -9.56 -24.82 43.84
C SER A 818 -10.60 -25.86 43.39
N THR A 819 -10.21 -26.77 42.49
CA THR A 819 -11.06 -27.85 42.00
C THR A 819 -11.27 -28.91 43.08
N GLN A 820 -10.21 -29.28 43.80
CA GLN A 820 -10.28 -30.20 44.96
C GLN A 820 -11.18 -29.66 46.08
N VAL A 821 -11.13 -28.35 46.34
CA VAL A 821 -12.03 -27.68 47.31
C VAL A 821 -13.50 -27.75 46.84
N ARG A 822 -13.79 -27.58 45.54
CA ARG A 822 -15.16 -27.70 44.98
C ARG A 822 -15.70 -29.13 44.98
N GLU A 823 -14.85 -30.13 44.79
CA GLU A 823 -15.24 -31.54 44.66
C GLU A 823 -15.42 -32.26 46.01
N THR A 824 -15.04 -31.65 47.13
CA THR A 824 -15.16 -32.26 48.46
C THR A 824 -16.60 -32.12 49.00
N PRO A 825 -17.38 -33.22 49.21
CA PRO A 825 -18.79 -33.14 49.58
C PRO A 825 -18.99 -32.82 51.08
N PRO A 826 -19.99 -32.01 51.47
CA PRO A 826 -20.14 -31.49 52.84
C PRO A 826 -20.48 -32.50 53.96
N PRO A 827 -21.10 -33.68 53.76
CA PRO A 827 -21.42 -34.57 54.90
C PRO A 827 -20.33 -35.62 55.23
N THR A 828 -19.27 -35.74 54.43
CA THR A 828 -18.18 -36.73 54.64
C THR A 828 -16.79 -36.09 54.78
N ALA A 829 -16.70 -34.77 54.71
CA ALA A 829 -15.43 -34.06 54.80
C ALA A 829 -14.98 -33.86 56.25
N ASP A 830 -13.78 -34.31 56.57
CA ASP A 830 -13.09 -33.95 57.81
C ASP A 830 -12.89 -32.42 57.85
N PRO A 831 -13.44 -31.69 58.84
CA PRO A 831 -13.33 -30.24 58.94
C PRO A 831 -11.87 -29.74 58.95
N GLU A 832 -10.95 -30.55 59.47
CA GLU A 832 -9.52 -30.20 59.46
C GLU A 832 -8.93 -30.25 58.06
N HIS A 833 -9.39 -31.18 57.22
CA HIS A 833 -8.91 -31.34 55.85
C HIS A 833 -9.36 -30.20 54.93
N LEU A 834 -10.63 -29.78 55.02
CA LEU A 834 -11.16 -28.62 54.27
C LEU A 834 -10.47 -27.31 54.67
N ARG A 835 -10.20 -27.13 55.97
CA ARG A 835 -9.46 -25.97 56.46
C ARG A 835 -8.04 -25.95 55.91
N ALA A 836 -7.35 -27.08 55.92
CA ALA A 836 -6.00 -27.20 55.37
C ALA A 836 -5.95 -26.88 53.86
N LEU A 837 -6.90 -27.39 53.06
CA LEU A 837 -6.98 -27.10 51.63
C LEU A 837 -7.28 -25.62 51.34
N THR A 838 -8.13 -24.98 52.15
CA THR A 838 -8.45 -23.55 52.03
C THR A 838 -7.26 -22.67 52.41
N GLU A 839 -6.52 -23.02 53.46
CA GLU A 839 -5.28 -22.36 53.86
C GLU A 839 -4.19 -22.51 52.77
N MET A 840 -4.08 -23.69 52.16
CA MET A 840 -3.16 -23.94 51.02
C MET A 840 -3.54 -23.13 49.77
N LEU A 841 -4.84 -22.98 49.48
CA LEU A 841 -5.33 -22.18 48.36
C LEU A 841 -5.02 -20.69 48.56
N ALA A 842 -5.30 -20.16 49.75
CA ALA A 842 -5.00 -18.76 50.10
C ALA A 842 -3.49 -18.47 50.04
N ALA A 843 -2.66 -19.40 50.54
CA ALA A 843 -1.21 -19.29 50.43
C ALA A 843 -0.71 -19.38 48.97
N GLY A 844 -1.38 -20.18 48.13
CA GLY A 844 -1.10 -20.30 46.70
C GLY A 844 -1.44 -19.01 45.93
N GLN A 845 -2.59 -18.40 46.21
CA GLN A 845 -3.02 -17.12 45.62
C GLN A 845 -2.06 -15.98 45.99
N ALA A 846 -1.75 -15.82 47.28
CA ALA A 846 -0.81 -14.80 47.75
C ALA A 846 0.60 -14.93 47.11
N ARG A 847 1.02 -16.16 46.80
CA ARG A 847 2.29 -16.43 46.11
C ARG A 847 2.26 -16.02 44.63
N ILE A 848 1.12 -16.17 43.95
CA ILE A 848 0.95 -15.72 42.55
C ILE A 848 0.99 -14.19 42.51
N ASP A 849 0.21 -13.52 43.37
CA ASP A 849 0.17 -12.05 43.43
C ASP A 849 1.56 -11.43 43.64
N ALA A 850 2.37 -12.06 44.51
CA ALA A 850 3.75 -11.64 44.76
C ALA A 850 4.67 -11.85 43.53
N LEU A 851 4.48 -12.94 42.77
CA LEU A 851 5.23 -13.21 41.54
C LEU A 851 4.80 -12.29 40.40
N GLU A 852 3.51 -11.96 40.29
CA GLU A 852 2.97 -11.01 39.30
C GLU A 852 3.44 -9.58 39.57
N THR A 853 3.45 -9.15 40.84
CA THR A 853 4.01 -7.86 41.24
C THR A 853 5.49 -7.76 40.84
N LYS A 854 6.26 -8.82 41.13
CA LYS A 854 7.69 -8.89 40.77
C LYS A 854 7.92 -8.94 39.25
N LEU A 855 7.03 -9.59 38.49
CA LEU A 855 7.08 -9.61 37.03
C LEU A 855 6.81 -8.23 36.44
N ASN A 856 5.81 -7.51 36.95
CA ASN A 856 5.47 -6.16 36.52
C ASN A 856 6.58 -5.15 36.82
N GLU A 857 7.21 -5.23 37.99
CA GLU A 857 8.40 -4.42 38.33
C GLU A 857 9.54 -4.66 37.33
N ARG A 858 9.83 -5.93 36.99
CA ARG A 858 10.89 -6.28 36.03
C ARG A 858 10.58 -5.89 34.59
N LEU A 859 9.31 -5.98 34.17
CA LEU A 859 8.87 -5.50 32.85
C LEU A 859 9.01 -3.98 32.75
N GLY A 860 8.61 -3.24 33.79
CA GLY A 860 8.79 -1.78 33.85
C GLY A 860 10.27 -1.36 33.79
N GLU A 861 11.16 -2.07 34.49
CA GLU A 861 12.61 -1.84 34.42
C GLU A 861 13.20 -2.14 33.03
N ARG A 862 12.74 -3.22 32.36
CA ARG A 862 13.18 -3.58 31.02
C ARG A 862 12.76 -2.52 30.00
N ASP A 863 11.50 -2.14 30.02
CA ASP A 863 10.93 -1.20 29.04
C ASP A 863 11.55 0.19 29.21
N SER A 864 11.80 0.62 30.45
CA SER A 864 12.55 1.85 30.75
C SER A 864 13.99 1.82 30.24
N LYS A 865 14.69 0.68 30.37
CA LYS A 865 16.08 0.52 29.90
C LYS A 865 16.19 0.35 28.38
N VAL A 866 15.23 -0.30 27.75
CA VAL A 866 15.13 -0.40 26.28
C VAL A 866 14.86 0.98 25.68
N ALA A 867 13.94 1.75 26.25
CA ALA A 867 13.71 3.15 25.87
C ALA A 867 14.99 4.00 26.01
N MET A 868 15.77 3.77 27.07
CA MET A 868 17.05 4.46 27.30
C MET A 868 18.17 4.02 26.32
N SER A 869 18.16 2.77 25.86
CA SER A 869 19.10 2.26 24.83
C SER A 869 18.80 2.81 23.44
N THR A 870 17.52 2.88 23.08
CA THR A 870 17.07 3.50 21.81
C THR A 870 17.41 4.99 21.82
N TRP A 871 17.21 5.66 22.96
CA TRP A 871 17.58 7.06 23.16
C TRP A 871 19.10 7.29 23.10
N SER A 872 19.93 6.41 23.68
CA SER A 872 21.40 6.51 23.61
C SER A 872 21.95 6.30 22.19
N SER A 873 21.28 5.46 21.38
CA SER A 873 21.67 5.23 19.98
C SER A 873 21.32 6.44 19.11
N ASP A 874 20.15 7.03 19.31
CA ASP A 874 19.75 8.29 18.66
C ASP A 874 20.64 9.46 19.14
N GLN A 875 21.06 9.47 20.41
CA GLN A 875 22.03 10.44 20.92
C GLN A 875 23.44 10.25 20.32
N ALA A 876 23.90 9.03 20.11
CA ALA A 876 25.20 8.75 19.48
C ALA A 876 25.22 9.20 18.00
N LEU A 877 24.13 8.96 17.27
CA LEU A 877 23.92 9.48 15.91
C LEU A 877 23.89 11.01 15.88
N ARG A 878 23.20 11.65 16.82
CA ARG A 878 23.15 13.12 16.95
C ARG A 878 24.47 13.72 17.44
N ALA A 879 25.24 13.01 18.28
CA ALA A 879 26.57 13.41 18.74
C ALA A 879 27.59 13.32 17.61
N THR A 880 27.49 12.28 16.77
CA THR A 880 28.30 12.14 15.54
C THR A 880 27.98 13.30 14.57
N ASP A 881 26.71 13.66 14.42
CA ASP A 881 26.29 14.79 13.60
C ASP A 881 26.65 16.16 14.22
N ALA A 882 26.65 16.29 15.54
CA ALA A 882 27.13 17.47 16.24
C ALA A 882 28.65 17.64 16.11
N LEU A 883 29.42 16.55 16.24
CA LEU A 883 30.87 16.53 15.98
C LEU A 883 31.17 16.89 14.52
N ARG A 884 30.37 16.35 13.57
CA ARG A 884 30.43 16.73 12.14
C ARG A 884 30.24 18.23 11.94
N ARG A 885 29.24 18.84 12.60
CA ARG A 885 28.99 20.30 12.54
C ARG A 885 30.07 21.13 13.23
N VAL A 886 30.70 20.61 14.29
CA VAL A 886 31.79 21.31 15.01
C VAL A 886 33.08 21.33 14.18
N VAL A 887 33.45 20.20 13.57
CA VAL A 887 34.63 20.09 12.68
C VAL A 887 34.48 21.02 11.46
N VAL A 888 33.29 21.04 10.84
CA VAL A 888 32.97 21.94 9.72
C VAL A 888 33.02 23.41 10.16
N ARG A 889 32.38 23.80 11.28
CA ARG A 889 32.41 25.19 11.78
C ARG A 889 33.80 25.68 12.20
N GLN A 890 34.68 24.80 12.66
CA GLN A 890 36.04 25.18 13.03
C GLN A 890 36.91 25.45 11.78
N HIS A 891 36.72 24.67 10.72
CA HIS A 891 37.38 24.90 9.42
C HIS A 891 36.76 26.09 8.64
N GLU A 892 35.48 26.38 8.81
CA GLU A 892 34.85 27.60 8.25
C GLU A 892 35.46 28.90 8.80
N ARG A 893 35.96 28.88 10.05
CA ARG A 893 36.60 30.06 10.68
C ARG A 893 38.00 30.36 10.16
N VAL A 894 38.64 29.40 9.49
CA VAL A 894 40.01 29.50 8.98
C VAL A 894 39.96 29.37 7.47
N ILE A 895 39.81 30.49 6.77
CA ILE A 895 39.98 30.57 5.31
C ILE A 895 41.46 30.88 5.05
N PRO A 896 42.22 29.99 4.37
CA PRO A 896 43.60 30.28 3.99
C PRO A 896 43.69 31.56 3.14
N ALA A 897 44.77 32.34 3.31
CA ALA A 897 44.94 33.60 2.59
C ALA A 897 44.86 33.46 1.06
N GLU A 898 45.25 32.28 0.53
CA GLU A 898 45.23 31.94 -0.90
C GLU A 898 43.81 31.71 -1.47
N LEU A 899 42.81 31.54 -0.61
CA LEU A 899 41.40 31.34 -0.95
C LEU A 899 40.50 32.51 -0.54
N ALA A 900 41.08 33.61 -0.03
CA ALA A 900 40.31 34.75 0.48
C ALA A 900 39.43 35.45 -0.58
N ASP A 901 39.78 35.29 -1.86
CA ASP A 901 39.07 35.84 -3.01
C ASP A 901 38.10 34.85 -3.67
N VAL A 902 38.09 33.58 -3.25
CA VAL A 902 37.21 32.53 -3.80
C VAL A 902 36.08 32.24 -2.80
N PRO A 903 34.80 32.47 -3.15
CA PRO A 903 33.69 32.09 -2.29
C PRO A 903 33.61 30.55 -2.21
N THR A 904 33.77 29.99 -1.00
CA THR A 904 33.78 28.52 -0.81
C THR A 904 32.71 28.03 0.15
N SER A 905 32.19 26.83 -0.08
CA SER A 905 31.43 26.02 0.88
C SER A 905 32.26 24.79 1.30
N LEU A 906 32.15 24.37 2.56
CA LEU A 906 32.81 23.17 3.08
C LEU A 906 31.83 21.99 3.10
N VAL A 907 32.26 20.83 2.60
CA VAL A 907 31.48 19.60 2.61
C VAL A 907 32.35 18.44 3.09
N LEU A 908 31.84 17.67 4.05
CA LEU A 908 32.48 16.42 4.50
C LEU A 908 31.91 15.24 3.71
N CYS A 909 32.80 14.50 3.05
CA CYS A 909 32.51 13.34 2.21
C CYS A 909 33.51 12.19 2.45
N ASP A 910 33.35 11.09 1.71
CA ASP A 910 34.23 9.91 1.77
C ASP A 910 35.67 10.16 1.26
N ALA A 911 35.87 11.16 0.41
CA ALA A 911 37.21 11.64 0.02
C ALA A 911 37.85 12.55 1.09
N GLY A 912 37.12 12.87 2.16
CA GLY A 912 37.55 13.76 3.25
C GLY A 912 36.79 15.09 3.28
N LEU A 913 37.41 16.13 3.85
CA LEU A 913 36.82 17.46 3.97
C LEU A 913 37.19 18.30 2.74
N LEU A 914 36.21 18.62 1.90
CA LEU A 914 36.41 19.35 0.65
C LEU A 914 35.84 20.76 0.72
N ARG A 915 36.54 21.71 0.11
CA ARG A 915 36.01 23.03 -0.26
C ARG A 915 35.58 23.03 -1.72
N LEU A 916 34.34 23.44 -1.94
CA LEU A 916 33.78 23.66 -3.27
C LEU A 916 33.46 25.15 -3.45
N PRO A 917 33.31 25.64 -4.70
CA PRO A 917 32.77 26.97 -4.92
C PRO A 917 31.39 27.11 -4.26
N ALA A 918 31.15 28.22 -3.56
CA ALA A 918 29.88 28.45 -2.86
C ALA A 918 28.67 28.48 -3.81
N HIS A 919 28.90 28.70 -5.10
CA HIS A 919 27.89 28.74 -6.17
C HIS A 919 27.67 27.38 -6.84
N ASP A 920 28.37 26.34 -6.39
CA ASP A 920 28.25 25.01 -6.97
C ASP A 920 26.84 24.44 -6.73
N ALA A 921 26.08 24.30 -7.81
CA ALA A 921 24.68 23.88 -7.76
C ALA A 921 24.49 22.37 -7.94
N VAL A 922 25.56 21.60 -8.14
CA VAL A 922 25.48 20.18 -8.54
C VAL A 922 26.27 19.27 -7.61
N MET A 923 27.58 19.47 -7.49
CA MET A 923 28.43 18.65 -6.63
C MET A 923 28.22 18.95 -5.14
N SER A 924 28.07 20.22 -4.75
CA SER A 924 27.90 20.62 -3.34
C SER A 924 26.62 20.06 -2.71
N PRO A 925 25.43 20.11 -3.35
CA PRO A 925 24.21 19.51 -2.81
C PRO A 925 24.28 17.98 -2.72
N VAL A 926 24.84 17.32 -3.74
CA VAL A 926 24.96 15.84 -3.80
C VAL A 926 25.90 15.34 -2.71
N LEU A 927 27.07 15.96 -2.54
CA LEU A 927 28.00 15.58 -1.48
C LEU A 927 27.47 15.89 -0.08
N SER A 928 26.69 16.96 0.08
CA SER A 928 26.12 17.35 1.39
C SER A 928 25.00 16.40 1.85
N SER A 929 24.23 15.84 0.91
CA SER A 929 23.14 14.91 1.18
C SER A 929 23.62 13.45 1.29
N ASN A 930 24.51 13.01 0.38
CA ASN A 930 24.87 11.59 0.25
C ASN A 930 26.31 11.28 0.71
N GLY A 931 27.18 12.28 0.84
CA GLY A 931 28.57 12.09 1.29
C GLY A 931 29.49 11.38 0.30
N VAL A 932 29.03 11.05 -0.91
CA VAL A 932 29.78 10.34 -1.97
C VAL A 932 29.49 10.95 -3.34
N TRP A 933 30.46 10.95 -4.25
CA TRP A 933 30.32 11.44 -5.63
C TRP A 933 30.65 10.35 -6.65
N GLU A 934 29.73 10.13 -7.59
CA GLU A 934 29.81 9.13 -8.67
C GLU A 934 30.35 7.76 -8.20
N PRO A 935 29.66 7.07 -7.27
CA PRO A 935 30.18 5.87 -6.60
C PRO A 935 30.58 4.76 -7.59
N ASP A 936 29.80 4.52 -8.63
CA ASP A 936 30.09 3.50 -9.65
C ASP A 936 31.36 3.80 -10.47
N ILE A 937 31.60 5.09 -10.77
CA ILE A 937 32.82 5.53 -11.47
C ILE A 937 34.02 5.44 -10.53
N ALA A 938 33.83 5.84 -9.27
CA ALA A 938 34.88 5.81 -8.27
C ALA A 938 35.33 4.36 -7.97
N GLU A 939 34.39 3.43 -7.85
CA GLU A 939 34.68 1.99 -7.67
C GLU A 939 35.39 1.40 -8.90
N LEU A 940 34.94 1.75 -10.11
CA LEU A 940 35.61 1.32 -11.34
C LEU A 940 37.05 1.85 -11.41
N ILE A 941 37.28 3.14 -11.16
CA ILE A 941 38.64 3.72 -11.13
C ILE A 941 39.49 3.02 -10.07
N ASP A 942 38.97 2.86 -8.86
CA ASP A 942 39.65 2.21 -7.75
C ASP A 942 40.06 0.75 -8.09
N SER A 943 39.30 0.06 -8.95
CA SER A 943 39.62 -1.29 -9.44
C SER A 943 40.65 -1.34 -10.57
N LEU A 944 40.86 -0.23 -11.30
CA LEU A 944 41.70 -0.17 -12.51
C LEU A 944 43.07 0.48 -12.30
N ILE A 945 43.26 1.22 -11.21
CA ILE A 945 44.53 1.88 -10.91
C ILE A 945 45.66 0.86 -10.63
N GLU A 946 46.79 1.04 -11.30
CA GLU A 946 48.00 0.21 -11.11
C GLU A 946 49.02 0.97 -10.24
N PRO A 947 49.78 0.31 -9.35
CA PRO A 947 50.93 0.93 -8.67
C PRO A 947 51.97 1.47 -9.67
N ASP A 948 52.76 2.47 -9.26
CA ASP A 948 53.81 3.10 -10.10
C ASP A 948 53.33 3.64 -11.46
N SER A 949 52.04 3.98 -11.57
CA SER A 949 51.42 4.46 -12.80
C SER A 949 50.90 5.90 -12.69
N VAL A 950 50.54 6.47 -13.84
CA VAL A 950 49.89 7.78 -13.92
C VAL A 950 48.37 7.61 -14.02
N PHE A 951 47.63 8.24 -13.10
CA PHE A 951 46.20 8.51 -13.25
C PHE A 951 46.02 9.93 -13.79
N LEU A 952 45.23 10.08 -14.86
CA LEU A 952 44.97 11.37 -15.48
C LEU A 952 43.49 11.74 -15.35
N ASP A 953 43.17 12.87 -14.74
CA ASP A 953 41.81 13.39 -14.58
C ASP A 953 41.64 14.68 -15.38
N ILE A 954 40.83 14.65 -16.45
CA ILE A 954 40.56 15.77 -17.34
C ILE A 954 39.20 16.37 -16.99
N GLY A 955 39.18 17.64 -16.58
CA GLY A 955 38.01 18.26 -15.96
C GLY A 955 37.91 17.93 -14.47
N ALA A 956 39.05 17.90 -13.77
CA ALA A 956 39.13 17.46 -12.38
C ALA A 956 38.42 18.41 -11.38
N TYR A 957 38.12 19.64 -11.81
CA TYR A 957 37.40 20.63 -11.03
C TYR A 957 38.01 20.85 -9.64
N VAL A 958 37.34 20.45 -8.56
CA VAL A 958 37.81 20.59 -7.16
C VAL A 958 38.61 19.40 -6.64
N GLY A 959 38.85 18.38 -7.46
CA GLY A 959 39.79 17.30 -7.16
C GLY A 959 39.25 16.09 -6.39
N TYR A 960 37.93 15.82 -6.41
CA TYR A 960 37.33 14.70 -5.66
C TYR A 960 38.00 13.35 -5.98
N HIS A 961 38.08 12.96 -7.26
CA HIS A 961 38.74 11.70 -7.65
C HIS A 961 40.26 11.77 -7.49
N ALA A 962 40.87 12.94 -7.71
CA ALA A 962 42.30 13.12 -7.51
C ALA A 962 42.74 12.78 -6.07
N ILE A 963 41.99 13.24 -5.07
CA ILE A 963 42.27 12.96 -3.65
C ILE A 963 42.14 11.48 -3.33
N ARG A 964 41.05 10.84 -3.78
CA ARG A 964 40.83 9.40 -3.58
C ARG A 964 41.96 8.58 -4.17
N VAL A 965 42.35 8.88 -5.41
CA VAL A 965 43.41 8.14 -6.11
C VAL A 965 44.78 8.42 -5.50
N LEU A 966 45.07 9.66 -5.09
CA LEU A 966 46.30 10.00 -4.35
C LEU A 966 46.42 9.19 -3.05
N GLY A 967 45.33 9.10 -2.27
CA GLY A 967 45.31 8.29 -1.05
C GLY A 967 45.60 6.81 -1.28
N ARG A 968 45.23 6.26 -2.46
CA ARG A 968 45.47 4.86 -2.83
C ARG A 968 46.85 4.60 -3.43
N LEU A 969 47.31 5.45 -4.35
CA LEU A 969 48.64 5.33 -4.97
C LEU A 969 49.77 5.70 -3.98
N GLY A 970 49.46 6.51 -2.98
CA GLY A 970 50.43 6.98 -1.99
C GLY A 970 51.59 7.70 -2.65
N THR A 971 52.83 7.28 -2.34
CA THR A 971 54.05 7.87 -2.91
C THR A 971 54.57 7.14 -4.16
N SER A 972 53.87 6.11 -4.64
CA SER A 972 54.33 5.23 -5.73
C SER A 972 53.93 5.73 -7.13
N GLY A 973 52.68 6.15 -7.30
CA GLY A 973 52.15 6.67 -8.57
C GLY A 973 52.04 8.20 -8.63
N THR A 974 51.69 8.72 -9.79
CA THR A 974 51.49 10.16 -10.04
C THR A 974 50.04 10.44 -10.43
N VAL A 975 49.43 11.48 -9.85
CA VAL A 975 48.09 11.94 -10.24
C VAL A 975 48.22 13.23 -11.03
N ALA A 976 47.93 13.18 -12.33
CA ALA A 976 47.89 14.33 -13.20
C ALA A 976 46.45 14.81 -13.35
N VAL A 977 46.20 16.11 -13.14
CA VAL A 977 44.88 16.72 -13.32
C VAL A 977 44.96 17.84 -14.35
N VAL A 978 43.92 18.00 -15.16
CA VAL A 978 43.78 19.07 -16.16
C VAL A 978 42.53 19.85 -15.84
N GLU A 979 42.69 21.12 -15.48
CA GLU A 979 41.58 21.99 -15.11
C GLU A 979 41.82 23.42 -15.63
N PRO A 980 40.95 23.96 -16.50
CA PRO A 980 41.10 25.31 -17.05
C PRO A 980 40.68 26.44 -16.09
N ALA A 981 39.84 26.18 -15.09
CA ALA A 981 39.35 27.22 -14.18
C ALA A 981 40.34 27.47 -13.03
N GLY A 982 40.97 28.65 -13.02
CA GLY A 982 41.96 29.02 -12.00
C GLY A 982 41.43 28.96 -10.56
N GLU A 983 40.16 29.34 -10.34
CA GLU A 983 39.53 29.23 -9.02
C GLU A 983 39.36 27.77 -8.56
N ALA A 984 38.95 26.88 -9.48
CA ALA A 984 38.83 25.45 -9.18
C ALA A 984 40.20 24.83 -8.88
N VAL A 985 41.26 25.23 -9.60
CA VAL A 985 42.63 24.79 -9.32
C VAL A 985 43.10 25.20 -7.93
N LYS A 986 42.82 26.43 -7.48
CA LYS A 986 43.14 26.86 -6.11
C LYS A 986 42.47 25.96 -5.08
N LEU A 987 41.19 25.63 -5.28
CA LEU A 987 40.42 24.75 -4.40
C LEU A 987 40.92 23.32 -4.42
N LEU A 988 41.23 22.78 -5.61
CA LEU A 988 41.79 21.44 -5.77
C LEU A 988 43.10 21.29 -4.98
N ARG A 989 44.02 22.24 -5.13
CA ARG A 989 45.31 22.21 -4.40
C ARG A 989 45.10 22.25 -2.88
N HIS A 990 44.20 23.10 -2.41
CA HIS A 990 43.85 23.17 -1.00
C HIS A 990 43.22 21.86 -0.52
N ASN A 991 42.23 21.33 -1.23
CA ASN A 991 41.57 20.09 -0.85
C ASN A 991 42.56 18.93 -0.79
N VAL A 992 43.54 18.87 -1.69
CA VAL A 992 44.60 17.88 -1.62
C VAL A 992 45.48 18.09 -0.37
N SER A 993 45.92 19.31 -0.07
CA SER A 993 46.75 19.55 1.12
C SER A 993 46.06 19.25 2.44
N GLU A 994 44.73 19.40 2.51
CA GLU A 994 43.96 19.12 3.73
C GLU A 994 43.69 17.61 3.94
N ASN A 995 43.63 16.83 2.86
CA ASN A 995 43.16 15.43 2.93
C ASN A 995 44.27 14.38 2.77
N VAL A 996 45.45 14.75 2.26
CA VAL A 996 46.59 13.83 2.13
C VAL A 996 47.88 14.41 2.71
N SER A 997 48.79 13.55 3.14
CA SER A 997 50.09 13.98 3.67
C SER A 997 50.93 14.71 2.62
N GLY A 998 51.82 15.63 3.05
CA GLY A 998 52.66 16.42 2.13
C GLY A 998 53.45 15.58 1.12
N ALA A 999 54.01 14.44 1.54
CA ALA A 999 54.75 13.53 0.65
C ALA A 999 53.87 12.89 -0.44
N VAL A 1000 52.57 12.73 -0.18
CA VAL A 1000 51.58 12.24 -1.17
C VAL A 1000 51.09 13.40 -2.04
N ALA A 1001 50.87 14.59 -1.46
CA ALA A 1001 50.49 15.79 -2.20
C ALA A 1001 51.52 16.19 -3.27
N GLU A 1002 52.82 15.95 -3.03
CA GLU A 1002 53.91 16.15 -4.02
C GLU A 1002 53.76 15.29 -5.29
N ARG A 1003 52.92 14.24 -5.26
CA ARG A 1003 52.60 13.41 -6.43
C ARG A 1003 51.47 13.97 -7.30
N LEU A 1004 50.86 15.09 -6.91
CA LEU A 1004 49.89 15.80 -7.73
C LEU A 1004 50.58 16.70 -8.76
N VAL A 1005 50.26 16.49 -10.03
CA VAL A 1005 50.63 17.37 -11.14
C VAL A 1005 49.36 18.07 -11.63
N VAL A 1006 49.37 19.40 -11.69
CA VAL A 1006 48.22 20.20 -12.18
C VAL A 1006 48.61 20.91 -13.47
N LEU A 1007 47.84 20.67 -14.53
CA LEU A 1007 47.94 21.37 -15.82
C LEU A 1007 46.80 22.39 -15.93
N GLU A 1008 47.13 23.67 -15.81
CA GLU A 1008 46.19 24.79 -15.91
C GLU A 1008 45.93 25.11 -17.40
N GLY A 1009 44.85 24.54 -17.95
CA GLY A 1009 44.49 24.67 -19.35
C GLY A 1009 43.42 23.67 -19.76
N ALA A 1010 42.87 23.82 -20.96
CA ALA A 1010 41.88 22.88 -21.48
C ALA A 1010 42.55 21.83 -22.38
N ALA A 1011 42.35 20.55 -22.09
CA ALA A 1011 42.83 19.47 -22.93
C ALA A 1011 42.20 19.54 -24.33
N TRP A 1012 43.02 19.58 -25.38
CA TRP A 1012 42.56 19.75 -26.76
C TRP A 1012 43.44 18.98 -27.77
N ASP A 1013 42.94 18.81 -28.99
CA ASP A 1013 43.62 18.05 -30.05
C ASP A 1013 44.89 18.74 -30.59
N SER A 1014 44.96 20.05 -30.39
CA SER A 1014 46.00 20.95 -30.88
C SER A 1014 46.21 22.12 -29.91
N GLN A 1015 47.36 22.79 -30.03
CA GLN A 1015 47.63 24.00 -29.27
C GLN A 1015 46.91 25.18 -29.94
N SER A 1016 45.82 25.64 -29.34
CA SER A 1016 44.95 26.67 -29.91
C SER A 1016 44.37 27.58 -28.83
N PRO A 1017 44.08 28.86 -29.12
CA PRO A 1017 43.34 29.71 -28.21
C PRO A 1017 41.87 29.28 -28.16
N LEU A 1018 41.34 29.11 -26.95
CA LEU A 1018 39.97 28.69 -26.65
C LEU A 1018 39.30 29.75 -25.77
N VAL A 1019 37.98 29.66 -25.64
CA VAL A 1019 37.17 30.49 -24.74
C VAL A 1019 36.46 29.59 -23.74
N GLY A 1020 36.48 29.98 -22.47
CA GLY A 1020 35.73 29.34 -21.40
C GLY A 1020 34.55 30.21 -20.95
N THR A 1021 33.39 29.60 -20.74
CA THR A 1021 32.20 30.24 -20.16
C THR A 1021 31.75 29.47 -18.91
N PRO A 1022 31.28 30.13 -17.84
CA PRO A 1022 30.76 29.45 -16.65
C PRO A 1022 29.69 28.41 -17.00
N ALA A 1023 29.87 27.17 -16.53
CA ALA A 1023 28.89 26.11 -16.71
C ALA A 1023 27.90 26.09 -15.54
N ALA A 1024 26.64 25.70 -15.81
CA ALA A 1024 25.59 25.62 -14.80
C ALA A 1024 25.89 24.62 -13.67
N GLY A 1025 26.78 23.65 -13.91
CA GLY A 1025 27.22 22.64 -12.94
C GLY A 1025 28.46 23.02 -12.13
N GLY A 1026 28.97 24.24 -12.26
CA GLY A 1026 30.29 24.63 -11.76
C GLY A 1026 31.39 24.44 -12.81
N GLY A 1027 32.51 25.16 -12.68
CA GLY A 1027 33.62 25.13 -13.64
C GLY A 1027 33.34 25.88 -14.95
N LEU A 1028 34.07 25.52 -16.02
CA LEU A 1028 34.01 26.19 -17.32
C LEU A 1028 33.61 25.23 -18.45
N ALA A 1029 32.61 25.62 -19.24
CA ALA A 1029 32.38 25.06 -20.58
C ALA A 1029 33.36 25.71 -21.57
N ILE A 1030 34.16 24.90 -22.24
CA ILE A 1030 35.21 25.36 -23.17
C ILE A 1030 34.68 25.37 -24.61
N GLY A 1031 35.18 26.23 -25.49
CA GLY A 1031 34.89 26.20 -26.93
C GLY A 1031 35.95 26.92 -27.78
N PRO A 1032 35.95 26.71 -29.12
CA PRO A 1032 36.88 27.40 -30.01
C PRO A 1032 36.60 28.91 -30.04
N GLN A 1033 37.65 29.73 -30.03
CA GLN A 1033 37.51 31.17 -30.14
C GLN A 1033 37.10 31.57 -31.56
N ASP A 1034 35.97 32.28 -31.73
CA ASP A 1034 35.55 32.84 -33.02
C ASP A 1034 36.35 34.12 -33.34
N PRO A 1035 37.17 34.14 -34.41
CA PRO A 1035 37.94 35.32 -34.79
C PRO A 1035 37.07 36.53 -35.22
N GLN A 1036 35.81 36.32 -35.61
CA GLN A 1036 34.91 37.37 -36.10
C GLN A 1036 34.05 38.04 -35.01
N LYS A 1037 33.99 37.46 -33.81
CA LYS A 1037 33.24 37.97 -32.64
C LYS A 1037 34.14 38.59 -31.55
N VAL A 1038 35.30 39.11 -31.92
CA VAL A 1038 36.20 39.76 -30.95
C VAL A 1038 35.69 41.16 -30.61
N ILE A 1039 34.86 41.26 -29.57
CA ILE A 1039 34.60 42.51 -28.86
C ILE A 1039 34.93 42.23 -27.40
N THR A 1040 35.92 42.93 -26.85
CA THR A 1040 36.47 42.79 -25.49
C THR A 1040 35.52 43.20 -24.37
N THR A 1041 34.21 42.98 -24.50
CA THR A 1041 33.17 43.42 -23.54
C THR A 1041 31.98 42.47 -23.39
N THR A 1042 32.06 41.19 -23.79
CA THR A 1042 31.02 40.22 -23.41
C THR A 1042 31.29 39.75 -21.99
N SER A 1043 30.47 40.17 -21.02
CA SER A 1043 30.61 39.77 -19.61
C SER A 1043 30.46 38.24 -19.49
N GLY A 1044 31.51 37.54 -19.02
CA GLY A 1044 31.44 36.11 -18.68
C GLY A 1044 32.25 35.14 -19.55
N GLU A 1045 33.03 35.63 -20.52
CA GLU A 1045 33.96 34.78 -21.33
C GLU A 1045 35.42 34.97 -20.88
N TYR A 1046 36.15 33.85 -20.74
CA TYR A 1046 37.55 33.82 -20.30
C TYR A 1046 38.47 33.22 -21.39
N PRO A 1047 39.61 33.84 -21.72
CA PRO A 1047 40.57 33.24 -22.65
C PRO A 1047 41.26 32.03 -22.00
N ILE A 1048 41.20 30.87 -22.65
CA ILE A 1048 41.77 29.60 -22.17
C ILE A 1048 42.76 29.07 -23.18
N ALA A 1049 43.90 28.56 -22.72
CA ALA A 1049 44.85 27.87 -23.59
C ALA A 1049 44.39 26.42 -23.81
N GLY A 1050 44.20 26.04 -25.08
CA GLY A 1050 44.08 24.65 -25.50
C GLY A 1050 45.46 23.98 -25.47
N VAL A 1051 45.59 22.88 -24.74
CA VAL A 1051 46.86 22.17 -24.53
C VAL A 1051 46.80 20.75 -25.09
N ARG A 1052 47.89 20.35 -25.76
CA ARG A 1052 48.05 19.00 -26.27
C ARG A 1052 48.71 18.11 -25.22
N LEU A 1053 47.92 17.28 -24.55
CA LEU A 1053 48.34 16.51 -23.37
C LEU A 1053 49.53 15.59 -23.57
N ASP A 1054 49.67 14.96 -24.74
CA ASP A 1054 50.86 14.12 -25.03
C ASP A 1054 52.17 14.90 -24.80
N ARG A 1055 52.21 16.17 -25.24
CA ARG A 1055 53.43 17.00 -25.15
C ARG A 1055 53.68 17.45 -23.71
N GLU A 1056 52.62 17.83 -22.99
CA GLU A 1056 52.73 18.30 -21.61
C GLU A 1056 53.19 17.16 -20.69
N LEU A 1057 52.56 15.97 -20.80
CA LEU A 1057 52.95 14.81 -19.99
C LEU A 1057 54.35 14.29 -20.34
N ASP A 1058 54.74 14.27 -21.61
CA ASP A 1058 56.12 13.92 -21.99
C ASP A 1058 57.15 14.98 -21.54
N GLY A 1059 56.71 16.22 -21.33
CA GLY A 1059 57.53 17.33 -20.86
C GLY A 1059 57.89 17.26 -19.38
N LEU A 1060 57.05 16.63 -18.57
CA LEU A 1060 57.16 16.59 -17.11
C LEU A 1060 57.99 15.40 -16.61
N GLU A 1061 58.94 15.65 -15.72
CA GLU A 1061 59.79 14.61 -15.14
C GLU A 1061 58.99 13.55 -14.36
N ALA A 1062 57.92 13.97 -13.66
CA ALA A 1062 57.07 13.10 -12.86
C ALA A 1062 56.26 12.06 -13.67
N THR A 1063 55.97 12.34 -14.94
CA THR A 1063 55.08 11.48 -15.77
C THR A 1063 55.77 10.93 -17.03
N ARG A 1064 56.95 11.45 -17.42
CA ARG A 1064 57.65 11.04 -18.65
C ARG A 1064 57.95 9.54 -18.69
N GLU A 1065 58.45 8.97 -17.61
CA GLU A 1065 58.91 7.58 -17.53
C GLU A 1065 57.85 6.61 -16.98
N GLN A 1066 56.73 7.12 -16.47
CA GLN A 1066 55.63 6.31 -15.97
C GLN A 1066 54.63 5.95 -17.08
N ARG A 1067 53.97 4.81 -16.92
CA ARG A 1067 52.90 4.35 -17.81
C ARG A 1067 51.59 5.03 -17.42
N LEU A 1068 50.87 5.56 -18.39
CA LEU A 1068 49.49 6.02 -18.20
C LEU A 1068 48.56 4.82 -18.07
N SER A 1069 47.91 4.64 -16.91
CA SER A 1069 47.07 3.46 -16.61
C SER A 1069 45.57 3.74 -16.74
N VAL A 1070 45.10 4.86 -16.20
CA VAL A 1070 43.68 5.23 -16.19
C VAL A 1070 43.53 6.71 -16.53
N VAL A 1071 42.56 7.02 -17.40
CA VAL A 1071 42.19 8.39 -17.79
C VAL A 1071 40.71 8.62 -17.50
N LYS A 1072 40.37 9.57 -16.64
CA LYS A 1072 39.00 10.10 -16.50
C LYS A 1072 38.86 11.33 -17.38
N VAL A 1073 37.77 11.42 -18.13
CA VAL A 1073 37.46 12.54 -19.03
C VAL A 1073 36.07 13.03 -18.74
N ASP A 1074 35.97 14.14 -18.02
CA ASP A 1074 34.70 14.72 -17.56
C ASP A 1074 34.43 16.06 -18.23
N VAL A 1075 34.38 16.01 -19.56
CA VAL A 1075 34.11 17.16 -20.42
C VAL A 1075 33.02 16.77 -21.43
N PRO A 1076 31.75 16.68 -20.99
CA PRO A 1076 30.67 16.13 -21.82
C PRO A 1076 30.55 16.88 -23.14
N GLY A 1077 30.46 16.11 -24.23
CA GLY A 1077 30.39 16.62 -25.60
C GLY A 1077 31.74 16.98 -26.24
N ARG A 1078 32.85 16.98 -25.47
CA ARG A 1078 34.20 17.36 -25.96
C ARG A 1078 35.30 16.37 -25.61
N GLY A 1079 34.97 15.25 -24.97
CA GLY A 1079 35.94 14.23 -24.56
C GLY A 1079 36.84 13.74 -25.71
N HIS A 1080 36.32 13.65 -26.93
CA HIS A 1080 37.11 13.23 -28.11
C HIS A 1080 38.19 14.24 -28.50
N ARG A 1081 37.96 15.54 -28.32
CA ARG A 1081 38.96 16.59 -28.57
C ARG A 1081 40.09 16.51 -27.54
N ALA A 1082 39.75 16.35 -26.27
CA ALA A 1082 40.74 16.14 -25.21
C ALA A 1082 41.59 14.88 -25.44
N LEU A 1083 40.94 13.75 -25.77
CA LEU A 1083 41.62 12.49 -26.07
C LEU A 1083 42.44 12.54 -27.36
N GLY A 1084 42.02 13.32 -28.37
CA GLY A 1084 42.80 13.54 -29.59
C GLY A 1084 44.18 14.17 -29.33
N GLY A 1085 44.28 15.00 -28.28
CA GLY A 1085 45.54 15.57 -27.80
C GLY A 1085 46.46 14.58 -27.07
N LEU A 1086 45.92 13.43 -26.69
CA LEU A 1086 46.56 12.34 -25.94
C LEU A 1086 46.77 11.07 -26.80
N VAL A 1087 46.47 11.14 -28.11
CA VAL A 1087 46.42 9.97 -28.99
C VAL A 1087 47.71 9.14 -29.02
N ARG A 1088 48.90 9.75 -28.84
CA ARG A 1088 50.16 9.00 -28.83
C ARG A 1088 50.26 8.14 -27.58
N ARG A 1089 49.97 8.70 -26.40
CA ARG A 1089 49.94 7.97 -25.13
C ARG A 1089 48.80 6.94 -25.09
N LEU A 1090 47.62 7.25 -25.63
CA LEU A 1090 46.51 6.29 -25.76
C LEU A 1090 46.93 5.03 -26.56
N ARG A 1091 47.64 5.22 -27.68
CA ARG A 1091 48.10 4.10 -28.53
C ARG A 1091 49.30 3.36 -27.93
N LYS A 1092 50.21 4.07 -27.26
CA LYS A 1092 51.44 3.53 -26.66
C LYS A 1092 51.17 2.76 -25.37
N ASP A 1093 50.52 3.41 -24.41
CA ASP A 1093 50.38 2.92 -23.03
C ASP A 1093 49.06 2.13 -22.83
N ARG A 1094 48.08 2.36 -23.71
CA ARG A 1094 46.74 1.75 -23.72
C ARG A 1094 46.03 1.81 -22.35
N PRO A 1095 45.88 3.00 -21.75
CA PRO A 1095 45.17 3.16 -20.48
C PRO A 1095 43.69 2.79 -20.62
N HIS A 1096 43.04 2.41 -19.52
CA HIS A 1096 41.59 2.42 -19.43
C HIS A 1096 41.09 3.86 -19.43
N VAL A 1097 40.06 4.17 -20.22
CA VAL A 1097 39.50 5.54 -20.27
C VAL A 1097 38.04 5.50 -19.82
N VAL A 1098 37.69 6.33 -18.84
CA VAL A 1098 36.29 6.58 -18.44
C VAL A 1098 35.92 7.95 -18.95
N VAL A 1099 35.02 8.03 -19.93
CA VAL A 1099 34.70 9.27 -20.64
C VAL A 1099 33.21 9.62 -20.52
N ALA A 1100 32.94 10.84 -20.08
CA ALA A 1100 31.62 11.45 -20.12
C ALA A 1100 31.25 11.82 -21.57
N MET A 1101 30.06 11.42 -22.00
CA MET A 1101 29.54 11.58 -23.36
C MET A 1101 28.15 12.20 -23.31
N ASP A 1102 27.93 13.21 -24.16
CA ASP A 1102 26.62 13.80 -24.41
C ASP A 1102 26.47 14.01 -25.92
N GLY A 1103 25.55 13.26 -26.53
CA GLY A 1103 25.38 13.26 -27.97
C GLY A 1103 24.81 14.57 -28.51
N ALA A 1104 23.97 15.26 -27.73
CA ALA A 1104 23.37 16.53 -28.13
C ALA A 1104 24.42 17.65 -28.12
N LEU A 1105 25.21 17.75 -27.04
CA LEU A 1105 26.30 18.73 -26.93
C LEU A 1105 27.39 18.48 -27.98
N THR A 1106 27.74 17.21 -28.24
CA THR A 1106 28.70 16.87 -29.31
C THR A 1106 28.24 17.43 -30.67
N ARG A 1107 26.94 17.30 -30.99
CA ARG A 1107 26.35 17.86 -32.21
C ARG A 1107 26.28 19.38 -32.22
N GLU A 1108 25.90 19.98 -31.10
CA GLU A 1108 25.85 21.44 -30.94
C GLU A 1108 27.21 22.08 -31.22
N TYR A 1109 28.29 21.39 -30.83
CA TYR A 1109 29.66 21.83 -31.11
C TYR A 1109 30.18 21.46 -32.50
N GLY A 1110 29.36 20.88 -33.36
CA GLY A 1110 29.64 20.63 -34.77
C GLY A 1110 30.28 19.27 -35.09
N ASP A 1111 30.36 18.36 -34.13
CA ASP A 1111 30.91 17.01 -34.32
C ASP A 1111 29.79 15.94 -34.33
N ASP A 1112 29.97 14.84 -35.07
CA ASP A 1112 28.99 13.74 -35.11
C ASP A 1112 29.34 12.65 -34.08
N PRO A 1113 28.45 12.33 -33.11
CA PRO A 1113 28.69 11.32 -32.09
C PRO A 1113 29.05 9.94 -32.65
N GLY A 1114 28.45 9.54 -33.78
CA GLY A 1114 28.74 8.25 -34.41
C GLY A 1114 30.11 8.21 -35.09
N VAL A 1115 30.59 9.34 -35.61
CA VAL A 1115 31.99 9.47 -36.07
C VAL A 1115 32.95 9.39 -34.89
N VAL A 1116 32.67 10.11 -33.80
CA VAL A 1116 33.50 10.11 -32.57
C VAL A 1116 33.63 8.71 -31.97
N LEU A 1117 32.53 7.97 -31.79
CA LEU A 1117 32.56 6.62 -31.24
C LEU A 1117 33.34 5.63 -32.13
N ARG A 1118 33.29 5.80 -33.47
CA ARG A 1118 34.11 5.03 -34.41
C ARG A 1118 35.60 5.38 -34.33
N GLU A 1119 35.92 6.64 -34.02
CA GLU A 1119 37.29 7.09 -33.84
C GLU A 1119 37.96 6.40 -32.63
N PHE A 1120 37.25 6.28 -31.50
CA PHE A 1120 37.76 5.55 -30.33
C PHE A 1120 38.12 4.10 -30.67
N ARG A 1121 37.29 3.42 -31.47
CA ARG A 1121 37.60 2.07 -31.96
C ARG A 1121 38.83 2.04 -32.85
N THR A 1122 39.02 3.06 -33.68
CA THR A 1122 40.22 3.19 -34.54
C THR A 1122 41.49 3.39 -33.71
N TRP A 1123 41.38 3.93 -32.49
CA TRP A 1123 42.50 4.03 -31.54
C TRP A 1123 42.78 2.72 -30.79
N GLY A 1124 41.99 1.67 -30.99
CA GLY A 1124 42.19 0.34 -30.40
C GLY A 1124 41.36 0.06 -29.15
N TYR A 1125 40.27 0.81 -28.95
CA TYR A 1125 39.40 0.67 -27.78
C TYR A 1125 38.08 -0.04 -28.08
N GLU A 1126 37.65 -0.86 -27.13
CA GLU A 1126 36.29 -1.38 -27.04
C GLU A 1126 35.44 -0.39 -26.24
N LEU A 1127 34.19 -0.19 -26.67
CA LEU A 1127 33.22 0.60 -25.93
C LEU A 1127 32.52 -0.33 -24.94
N VAL A 1128 32.41 0.05 -23.66
CA VAL A 1128 31.73 -0.72 -22.62
C VAL A 1128 30.85 0.23 -21.80
N ARG A 1129 29.63 -0.17 -21.44
CA ARG A 1129 28.76 0.61 -20.56
C ARG A 1129 29.22 0.47 -19.10
N LEU A 1130 29.02 1.51 -18.30
CA LEU A 1130 29.35 1.45 -16.87
C LEU A 1130 28.52 0.33 -16.19
N GLY A 1131 29.16 -0.53 -15.40
CA GLY A 1131 28.52 -1.69 -14.76
C GLY A 1131 28.35 -2.93 -15.66
N GLU A 1132 28.70 -2.86 -16.95
CA GLU A 1132 28.70 -4.01 -17.86
C GLU A 1132 30.13 -4.52 -18.12
N GLU A 1133 30.26 -5.82 -18.40
CA GLU A 1133 31.56 -6.41 -18.79
C GLU A 1133 31.74 -6.56 -20.31
N ARG A 1134 30.65 -6.48 -21.09
CA ARG A 1134 30.66 -6.78 -22.53
C ARG A 1134 30.84 -5.52 -23.38
N ALA A 1135 31.65 -5.65 -24.41
CA ALA A 1135 31.83 -4.58 -25.40
C ALA A 1135 30.57 -4.41 -26.26
N VAL A 1136 30.28 -3.16 -26.61
CA VAL A 1136 29.08 -2.74 -27.34
C VAL A 1136 29.46 -2.19 -28.72
N LYS A 1137 28.58 -2.36 -29.71
CA LYS A 1137 28.81 -1.83 -31.05
C LYS A 1137 28.47 -0.34 -31.10
N VAL A 1138 29.07 0.38 -32.04
CA VAL A 1138 28.85 1.83 -32.16
C VAL A 1138 27.39 2.11 -32.51
N GLU A 1139 26.82 1.33 -33.42
CA GLU A 1139 25.46 1.50 -33.91
C GLU A 1139 24.43 1.39 -32.78
N ASP A 1140 24.69 0.53 -31.79
CA ASP A 1140 23.79 0.29 -30.66
C ASP A 1140 23.86 1.40 -29.61
N VAL A 1141 24.99 2.13 -29.53
CA VAL A 1141 25.27 3.12 -28.47
C VAL A 1141 25.05 4.55 -28.94
N VAL A 1142 25.13 4.81 -30.24
CA VAL A 1142 24.92 6.17 -30.80
C VAL A 1142 23.57 6.73 -30.39
N ASP A 1143 22.50 5.96 -30.52
CA ASP A 1143 21.15 6.40 -30.18
C ASP A 1143 20.99 6.58 -28.65
N GLU A 1144 21.62 5.72 -27.85
CA GLU A 1144 21.62 5.81 -26.38
C GLU A 1144 22.34 7.07 -25.88
N VAL A 1145 23.47 7.43 -26.51
CA VAL A 1145 24.22 8.66 -26.18
C VAL A 1145 23.49 9.91 -26.67
N LEU A 1146 22.77 9.84 -27.80
CA LEU A 1146 21.95 10.94 -28.31
C LEU A 1146 20.70 11.22 -27.47
N THR A 1147 20.10 10.17 -26.93
CA THR A 1147 18.92 10.27 -26.04
C THR A 1147 19.31 10.53 -24.58
N GLY A 1148 20.60 10.52 -24.26
CA GLY A 1148 21.13 10.71 -22.91
C GLY A 1148 20.91 9.52 -21.98
N GLN A 1149 20.55 8.34 -22.52
CA GLN A 1149 20.44 7.08 -21.78
C GLN A 1149 21.81 6.57 -21.30
N VAL A 1150 22.85 6.78 -22.11
CA VAL A 1150 24.25 6.52 -21.72
C VAL A 1150 25.00 7.84 -21.66
N ARG A 1151 25.46 8.20 -20.46
CA ARG A 1151 26.22 9.44 -20.20
C ARG A 1151 27.70 9.23 -19.95
N THR A 1152 28.11 8.00 -19.63
CA THR A 1152 29.51 7.64 -19.36
C THR A 1152 29.82 6.31 -20.03
N LEU A 1153 30.94 6.26 -20.73
CA LEU A 1153 31.46 5.05 -21.36
C LEU A 1153 32.82 4.69 -20.79
N TRP A 1154 33.05 3.40 -20.62
CA TRP A 1154 34.36 2.84 -20.35
C TRP A 1154 34.99 2.38 -21.68
N LEU A 1155 36.01 3.10 -22.14
CA LEU A 1155 36.85 2.68 -23.26
C LEU A 1155 37.89 1.70 -22.72
N ARG A 1156 37.62 0.41 -22.93
CA ARG A 1156 38.52 -0.67 -22.51
C ARG A 1156 39.55 -0.94 -23.60
N PRO A 1157 40.86 -1.00 -23.31
CA PRO A 1157 41.86 -1.33 -24.31
C PRO A 1157 41.62 -2.76 -24.83
N SER A 1158 41.56 -2.92 -26.15
CA SER A 1158 41.32 -4.25 -26.75
C SER A 1158 42.49 -5.21 -26.47
N THR A 1159 42.17 -6.41 -26.00
CA THR A 1159 43.14 -7.48 -25.69
C THR A 1159 43.67 -8.20 -26.94
N SER A 1160 43.20 -7.87 -28.15
CA SER A 1160 43.67 -8.52 -29.37
C SER A 1160 45.02 -7.96 -29.84
N ARG A 1161 46.06 -8.74 -29.65
CA ARG A 1161 46.87 -9.20 -30.77
C ARG A 1161 47.03 -10.71 -30.72
#